data_AF-A0A563D6N1-F1
#
_entry.id   AF-A0A563D6N1-F1
#
_cell.length_a   1.000
_cell.length_b   1.000
_cell.length_c   1.000
_cell.angle_alpha   90.00
_cell.angle_beta   90.00
_cell.angle_gamma   90.00
#
_symmetry.space_group_name_H-M   'P 1'
#
loop_
_entity.id
_entity.type
_entity.pdbx_description
1 polymer ?
#
loop_
_entity_poly.entity_id
_entity_poly.type
_entity_poly.pdbx_seq_one_letter_code
_entity_poly.pdbx_strand_id
1 'polypeptide(L)'
;MPQATTAQHTPVKRVFFTNDDTAVEVPNLLAHQKESWRDFVETGLSEIFAELNPIEDYTGQKLELRFKDYKFEDPKNDEKFAKENNLTFEAPLSVTVELTNKVTGEVKEQEIYLGDYPWMTDRATFIINGTERVVVSQLIRSAGVFYTAEKGAGRSLYSAKLIPGRGAWLEFETSASGAIYVKIDRRRKIAVTTFLRALGYSKVSEIKELFEDIDTGDIKYIEATLEKDPAHGVNEALIEVYRRLRPGDLATTDNARQMIERMFFDFKRFDYSRVGRYKMNKRLGLDVPNIAENRTLQKSDLVAIIRELIRMNNTQEPGDDIDALDNRRIKLVGELVARQFRVGMLRMQRNAMDRMSMSDLENVTPSQLINARPVVAAVREFFASSQLSQLLDEVNPISELSHKRRLSSMGPGGLSRERAGFEVRDAHPTHYGRICSVETPEGANIGLVLNLATYARINEYGFIETPYLKVVGGHVTDEVVYLDASQEVNEVIADAGVKLDENNNLKSPRVSARKFLQPARVDASEVTLIDASHKQILGSTASLVPFIEKNRVDRALTGSNMQRQAVPLLQPQSPTVGTGIEANIARDSSQLVVAEADGEVIRADGDSIEVKYADGVKKYDLIHFTKSNDDRCINQKVRVQRGEQVAKGDILIEGMSIADGELALGKDLLVAFMPWGGYNMEDAIVISRRLVEDDTLTSVNIKDYSVEVRETKLGPEIVTRDIPNVSEDSLRHLDEDGIVQVGSEVRAGDVLVGKITPKGEQELSSEERLLRAIFGEKAKDVRDTSQRMNNAGGGKVVGVKIFSRENGHELKAGVLMQIQIYVAQLRKISVGD
;
A
#
# COMPACT_ATOMS: atom_id res chain seq x y z
N MET A 1 -31.99 0.03 -37.89
CA MET A 1 -31.93 0.42 -36.47
C MET A 1 -33.06 -0.27 -35.74
N PRO A 2 -32.81 -1.27 -34.88
CA PRO A 2 -33.82 -1.75 -33.95
C PRO A 2 -33.99 -0.72 -32.84
N GLN A 3 -35.24 -0.39 -32.50
CA GLN A 3 -35.59 0.48 -31.38
C GLN A 3 -35.02 -0.11 -30.09
N ALA A 4 -34.15 0.65 -29.42
CA ALA A 4 -33.74 0.35 -28.06
C ALA A 4 -34.96 0.49 -27.14
N THR A 5 -35.53 -0.65 -26.74
CA THR A 5 -36.56 -0.71 -25.69
C THR A 5 -35.92 -0.26 -24.38
N THR A 6 -36.26 0.95 -23.96
CA THR A 6 -35.97 1.49 -22.63
C THR A 6 -36.86 0.79 -21.61
N ALA A 7 -36.36 -0.31 -21.04
CA ALA A 7 -36.97 -0.91 -19.87
C ALA A 7 -36.84 0.05 -18.67
N GLN A 8 -37.94 0.29 -17.95
CA GLN A 8 -37.93 0.97 -16.66
C GLN A 8 -36.99 0.22 -15.71
N HIS A 9 -35.95 0.91 -15.23
CA HIS A 9 -34.96 0.36 -14.31
C HIS A 9 -35.59 0.07 -12.96
N THR A 10 -35.97 -1.19 -12.76
CA THR A 10 -36.17 -1.74 -11.41
C THR A 10 -34.86 -2.45 -11.07
N PRO A 11 -34.19 -2.15 -9.94
CA PRO A 11 -32.96 -2.85 -9.57
C PRO A 11 -33.22 -4.36 -9.60
N VAL A 12 -32.35 -5.10 -10.28
CA VAL A 12 -32.45 -6.56 -10.38
C VAL A 12 -32.31 -7.12 -8.98
N LYS A 13 -33.45 -7.42 -8.34
CA LYS A 13 -33.45 -7.97 -7.00
C LYS A 13 -32.97 -9.41 -7.08
N ARG A 14 -31.70 -9.65 -6.76
CA ARG A 14 -31.17 -11.00 -6.60
C ARG A 14 -32.06 -11.80 -5.65
N VAL A 15 -32.33 -13.05 -6.02
CA VAL A 15 -33.02 -14.01 -5.16
C VAL A 15 -31.96 -14.84 -4.46
N PHE A 16 -31.92 -14.75 -3.13
CA PHE A 16 -30.97 -15.50 -2.31
C PHE A 16 -31.56 -16.85 -1.91
N PHE A 17 -30.75 -17.90 -1.94
CA PHE A 17 -31.15 -19.26 -1.56
C PHE A 17 -31.04 -19.52 -0.05
N THR A 18 -30.38 -18.62 0.67
CA THR A 18 -30.28 -18.61 2.13
C THR A 18 -30.90 -17.32 2.66
N ASN A 19 -31.35 -17.34 3.92
CA ASN A 19 -31.63 -16.09 4.63
C ASN A 19 -30.35 -15.25 4.67
N ASP A 20 -30.48 -13.93 4.84
CA ASP A 20 -29.32 -13.07 4.97
C ASP A 20 -28.46 -13.58 6.14
N ASP A 21 -27.22 -13.89 5.81
CA ASP A 21 -26.27 -14.62 6.64
C ASP A 21 -25.13 -13.68 7.08
N THR A 22 -25.48 -12.40 7.14
CA THR A 22 -24.60 -11.31 7.53
C THR A 22 -25.27 -10.55 8.67
N ALA A 23 -24.69 -10.66 9.87
CA ALA A 23 -25.08 -9.81 10.99
C ALA A 23 -24.51 -8.39 10.86
N VAL A 24 -23.57 -8.20 9.93
CA VAL A 24 -22.84 -6.95 9.70
C VAL A 24 -22.77 -6.68 8.20
N GLU A 25 -23.01 -5.44 7.81
CA GLU A 25 -22.83 -5.01 6.42
C GLU A 25 -21.36 -5.04 6.00
N VAL A 26 -21.11 -5.25 4.70
CA VAL A 26 -19.76 -5.16 4.14
C VAL A 26 -19.23 -3.73 4.37
N PRO A 27 -18.09 -3.54 5.06
CA PRO A 27 -17.54 -2.23 5.29
C PRO A 27 -17.02 -1.62 3.99
N ASN A 28 -16.84 -0.30 3.95
CA ASN A 28 -16.16 0.36 2.83
C ASN A 28 -14.75 -0.24 2.66
N LEU A 29 -14.55 -0.92 1.54
CA LEU A 29 -13.36 -1.71 1.24
C LEU A 29 -12.10 -0.85 0.98
N LEU A 30 -12.23 0.48 0.93
CA LEU A 30 -11.13 1.44 0.78
C LEU A 30 -10.85 2.26 2.05
N ALA A 31 -11.63 2.07 3.13
CA ALA A 31 -11.54 2.89 4.34
C ALA A 31 -10.11 2.95 4.91
N HIS A 32 -9.41 1.81 5.00
CA HIS A 32 -8.06 1.75 5.57
C HIS A 32 -7.02 2.60 4.82
N GLN A 33 -7.18 2.78 3.50
CA GLN A 33 -6.29 3.64 2.71
C GLN A 33 -6.61 5.11 2.96
N LYS A 34 -7.90 5.48 2.86
CA LYS A 34 -8.36 6.87 2.99
C LYS A 34 -8.16 7.41 4.39
N GLU A 35 -8.55 6.65 5.41
CA GLU A 35 -8.39 7.02 6.82
C GLU A 35 -6.92 7.17 7.18
N SER A 36 -6.06 6.22 6.76
CA SER A 36 -4.63 6.33 7.02
C SER A 36 -3.98 7.56 6.36
N TRP A 37 -4.42 7.94 5.17
CA TRP A 37 -3.93 9.15 4.51
C TRP A 37 -4.41 10.41 5.22
N ARG A 38 -5.71 10.46 5.57
CA ARG A 38 -6.28 11.56 6.35
C ARG A 38 -5.56 11.74 7.68
N ASP A 39 -5.32 10.66 8.43
CA ASP A 39 -4.62 10.72 9.71
C ASP A 39 -3.20 11.27 9.56
N PHE A 40 -2.49 10.87 8.50
CA PHE A 40 -1.16 11.41 8.18
C PHE A 40 -1.19 12.92 7.90
N VAL A 41 -2.17 13.37 7.12
CA VAL A 41 -2.35 14.78 6.74
C VAL A 41 -2.80 15.62 7.93
N GLU A 42 -3.72 15.15 8.76
CA GLU A 42 -4.33 15.95 9.84
C GLU A 42 -3.52 15.93 11.14
N THR A 43 -2.88 14.80 11.47
CA THR A 43 -2.21 14.64 12.79
C THR A 43 -0.80 14.08 12.69
N GLY A 44 -0.49 13.26 11.69
CA GLY A 44 0.79 12.56 11.58
C GLY A 44 2.00 13.49 11.40
N LEU A 45 1.85 14.60 10.66
CA LEU A 45 2.94 15.57 10.51
C LEU A 45 3.21 16.35 11.80
N SER A 46 2.18 16.66 12.60
CA SER A 46 2.35 17.31 13.90
C SER A 46 3.27 16.50 14.82
N GLU A 47 3.11 15.18 14.85
CA GLU A 47 4.00 14.31 15.64
C GLU A 47 5.45 14.40 15.15
N ILE A 48 5.68 14.41 13.83
CA ILE A 48 7.04 14.52 13.27
C ILE A 48 7.66 15.89 13.60
N PHE A 49 6.90 16.97 13.51
CA PHE A 49 7.40 18.31 13.86
C PHE A 49 7.69 18.42 15.36
N ALA A 50 6.81 17.89 16.22
CA ALA A 50 7.03 17.84 17.67
C ALA A 50 8.29 17.04 18.04
N GLU A 51 8.58 15.93 17.33
CA GLU A 51 9.81 15.15 17.52
C GLU A 51 11.08 15.95 17.22
N LEU A 52 11.03 16.85 16.23
CA LEU A 52 12.18 17.64 15.80
C LEU A 52 12.38 18.88 16.68
N ASN A 53 11.28 19.42 17.20
CA ASN A 53 11.29 20.61 18.01
C ASN A 53 11.95 20.41 19.40
N PRO A 54 12.60 21.44 19.94
CA PRO A 54 13.24 22.52 19.19
C PRO A 54 14.47 22.00 18.41
N ILE A 55 14.80 22.65 17.30
CA ILE A 55 16.08 22.49 16.62
C ILE A 55 17.02 23.60 17.09
N GLU A 56 18.05 23.23 17.83
CA GLU A 56 19.06 24.15 18.33
C GLU A 56 20.32 24.14 17.48
N ASP A 57 21.08 25.23 17.49
CA ASP A 57 22.43 25.26 16.94
C ASP A 57 23.37 24.28 17.68
N TYR A 58 24.54 23.97 17.12
CA TYR A 58 25.45 22.99 17.75
C TYR A 58 25.90 23.37 19.17
N THR A 59 25.89 24.66 19.52
CA THR A 59 26.22 25.12 20.88
C THR A 59 25.01 25.15 21.80
N GLY A 60 23.79 25.16 21.26
CA GLY A 60 22.53 25.29 22.00
C GLY A 60 22.24 26.69 22.57
N GLN A 61 23.14 27.65 22.34
CA GLN A 61 23.16 28.95 23.03
C GLN A 61 22.74 30.13 22.14
N LYS A 62 22.71 29.96 20.82
CA LYS A 62 22.59 31.10 19.90
C LYS A 62 21.22 31.16 19.23
N LEU A 63 20.85 30.10 18.52
CA LEU A 63 19.66 30.07 17.68
C LEU A 63 18.83 28.83 18.01
N GLU A 64 17.51 29.03 18.06
CA GLU A 64 16.53 27.97 18.24
C GLU A 64 15.44 28.11 17.19
N LEU A 65 15.16 27.04 16.47
CA LEU A 65 14.12 26.97 15.46
C LEU A 65 13.01 26.00 15.90
N ARG A 66 11.76 26.40 15.74
CA ARG A 66 10.56 25.59 16.04
C ARG A 66 9.58 25.62 14.88
N PHE A 67 9.04 24.46 14.53
CA PHE A 67 7.86 24.35 13.67
C PHE A 67 6.61 24.50 14.53
N LYS A 68 5.71 25.43 14.18
CA LYS A 68 4.47 25.66 14.94
C LYS A 68 3.30 24.89 14.36
N ASP A 69 2.92 25.25 13.14
CA ASP A 69 1.73 24.72 12.47
C ASP A 69 2.05 24.47 11.00
N TYR A 70 1.22 23.66 10.34
CA TYR A 70 1.36 23.38 8.92
C TYR A 70 -0.02 23.33 8.26
N LYS A 71 -0.02 23.56 6.95
CA LYS A 71 -1.22 23.52 6.14
C LYS A 71 -0.90 22.95 4.77
N PHE A 72 -1.70 21.97 4.37
CA PHE A 72 -1.81 21.61 2.96
C PHE A 72 -2.84 22.51 2.28
N GLU A 73 -2.48 23.02 1.12
CA GLU A 73 -3.42 23.67 0.21
C GLU A 73 -4.09 22.63 -0.69
N ASP A 74 -5.14 23.04 -1.40
CA ASP A 74 -5.78 22.17 -2.38
C ASP A 74 -4.79 21.81 -3.52
N PRO A 75 -4.94 20.62 -4.13
CA PRO A 75 -4.12 20.23 -5.27
C PRO A 75 -4.14 21.28 -6.38
N LYS A 76 -2.98 21.52 -7.00
CA LYS A 76 -2.81 22.59 -8.00
C LYS A 76 -3.66 22.41 -9.26
N ASN A 77 -3.91 21.17 -9.63
CA ASN A 77 -4.63 20.77 -10.83
C ASN A 77 -5.58 19.63 -10.47
N ASP A 78 -6.60 19.40 -11.28
CA ASP A 78 -7.46 18.22 -11.13
C ASP A 78 -6.76 16.91 -11.57
N GLU A 79 -7.33 15.77 -11.17
CA GLU A 79 -6.78 14.44 -11.47
C GLU A 79 -6.69 14.16 -12.97
N LYS A 80 -7.69 14.63 -13.74
CA LYS A 80 -7.79 14.40 -15.18
C LYS A 80 -6.67 15.14 -15.90
N PHE A 81 -6.49 16.41 -15.58
CA PHE A 81 -5.43 17.26 -16.09
C PHE A 81 -4.05 16.70 -15.77
N ALA A 82 -3.84 16.19 -14.54
CA ALA A 82 -2.58 15.57 -14.17
C ALA A 82 -2.25 14.33 -15.02
N LYS A 83 -3.22 13.43 -15.22
CA LYS A 83 -3.08 12.26 -16.12
C LYS A 83 -2.82 12.68 -17.56
N GLU A 84 -3.63 13.60 -18.06
CA GLU A 84 -3.62 14.04 -19.44
C GLU A 84 -2.36 14.80 -19.86
N ASN A 85 -1.68 15.45 -18.89
CA ASN A 85 -0.47 16.24 -19.11
C ASN A 85 0.81 15.58 -18.59
N ASN A 86 0.77 14.31 -18.21
CA ASN A 86 1.90 13.58 -17.63
C ASN A 86 2.49 14.24 -16.37
N LEU A 87 1.65 14.90 -15.57
CA LEU A 87 2.03 15.60 -14.34
C LEU A 87 1.75 14.74 -13.10
N THR A 88 2.32 15.12 -11.97
CA THR A 88 1.98 14.53 -10.66
C THR A 88 0.80 15.30 -10.07
N PHE A 89 -0.21 14.59 -9.56
CA PHE A 89 -1.28 15.19 -8.78
C PHE A 89 -0.75 15.46 -7.37
N GLU A 90 -0.50 16.72 -7.06
CA GLU A 90 0.23 17.14 -5.86
C GLU A 90 -0.40 18.37 -5.20
N ALA A 91 -0.27 18.42 -3.87
CA ALA A 91 -0.75 19.48 -3.01
C ALA A 91 0.44 20.27 -2.40
N PRO A 92 0.40 21.61 -2.40
CA PRO A 92 1.38 22.46 -1.71
C PRO A 92 1.34 22.26 -0.19
N LEU A 93 2.50 22.17 0.46
CA LEU A 93 2.62 22.21 1.93
C LEU A 93 3.34 23.49 2.37
N SER A 94 2.70 24.24 3.26
CA SER A 94 3.28 25.40 3.94
C SER A 94 3.39 25.14 5.45
N VAL A 95 4.46 25.64 6.07
CA VAL A 95 4.74 25.45 7.50
C VAL A 95 5.13 26.76 8.14
N THR A 96 4.53 27.07 9.29
CA THR A 96 4.86 28.23 10.11
C THR A 96 6.04 27.90 11.01
N VAL A 97 7.10 28.70 10.90
CA VAL A 97 8.36 28.48 11.60
C VAL A 97 8.71 29.69 12.44
N GLU A 98 9.09 29.43 13.68
CA GLU A 98 9.58 30.41 14.63
C GLU A 98 11.11 30.24 14.81
N LEU A 99 11.85 31.32 14.62
CA LEU A 99 13.28 31.41 14.91
C LEU A 99 13.48 32.35 16.09
N THR A 100 14.01 31.82 17.19
CA THR A 100 14.38 32.58 18.38
C THR A 100 15.89 32.76 18.42
N ASN A 101 16.34 34.01 18.46
CA ASN A 101 17.72 34.34 18.80
C ASN A 101 17.84 34.43 20.33
N LYS A 102 18.52 33.45 20.94
CA LYS A 102 18.68 33.37 22.40
C LYS A 102 19.59 34.46 22.97
N VAL A 103 20.42 35.10 22.13
CA VAL A 103 21.34 36.17 22.54
C VAL A 103 20.62 37.51 22.62
N THR A 104 19.80 37.84 21.61
CA THR A 104 19.08 39.12 21.53
C THR A 104 17.67 39.05 22.11
N GLY A 105 17.11 37.84 22.25
CA GLY A 105 15.71 37.60 22.61
C GLY A 105 14.72 37.85 21.46
N GLU A 106 15.21 38.14 20.25
CA GLU A 106 14.36 38.39 19.09
C GLU A 106 13.72 37.10 18.58
N VAL A 107 12.42 37.15 18.31
CA VAL A 107 11.63 36.04 17.76
C VAL A 107 11.10 36.47 16.39
N LYS A 108 11.47 35.72 15.35
CA LYS A 108 11.00 35.92 13.97
C LYS A 108 10.13 34.74 13.57
N GLU A 109 8.87 35.00 13.26
CA GLU A 109 7.95 34.00 12.74
C GLU A 109 7.74 34.21 11.23
N GLN A 110 7.78 33.12 10.47
CA GLN A 110 7.60 33.15 9.02
C GLN A 110 6.93 31.87 8.52
N GLU A 111 5.96 32.03 7.63
CA GLU A 111 5.40 30.92 6.85
C GLU A 111 6.33 30.57 5.69
N ILE A 112 6.67 29.29 5.57
CA ILE A 112 7.61 28.77 4.58
C ILE A 112 6.94 27.66 3.78
N TYR A 113 7.00 27.81 2.47
CA TYR A 113 6.64 26.76 1.53
C TYR A 113 7.64 25.59 1.58
N LEU A 114 7.15 24.40 1.95
CA LEU A 114 7.93 23.17 2.13
C LEU A 114 7.82 22.22 0.92
N GLY A 115 7.26 22.69 -0.19
CA GLY A 115 7.20 21.97 -1.47
C GLY A 115 5.88 21.27 -1.73
N ASP A 116 5.83 20.62 -2.89
CA ASP A 116 4.67 19.87 -3.36
C ASP A 116 4.79 18.39 -3.03
N TYR A 117 3.69 17.81 -2.56
CA TYR A 117 3.62 16.41 -2.17
C TYR A 117 2.53 15.69 -2.97
N PRO A 118 2.79 14.47 -3.49
CA PRO A 118 1.76 13.68 -4.13
C PRO A 118 0.52 13.53 -3.24
N TRP A 119 -0.65 13.77 -3.81
CA TRP A 119 -1.92 13.76 -3.11
C TRP A 119 -2.73 12.51 -3.44
N MET A 120 -3.48 12.01 -2.45
CA MET A 120 -4.36 10.86 -2.65
C MET A 120 -5.64 11.30 -3.37
N THR A 121 -6.00 10.58 -4.42
CA THR A 121 -7.26 10.75 -5.15
C THR A 121 -8.45 10.23 -4.34
N ASP A 122 -9.67 10.58 -4.76
CA ASP A 122 -10.89 9.99 -4.17
C ASP A 122 -11.00 8.48 -4.39
N ARG A 123 -10.20 7.93 -5.32
CA ARG A 123 -10.07 6.50 -5.59
C ARG A 123 -9.08 5.81 -4.65
N ALA A 124 -8.46 6.50 -3.70
CA ALA A 124 -7.39 5.98 -2.85
C ALA A 124 -6.15 5.52 -3.65
N THR A 125 -5.78 6.29 -4.67
CA THR A 125 -4.61 6.11 -5.54
C THR A 125 -3.79 7.39 -5.61
N PHE A 126 -2.65 7.35 -6.29
CA PHE A 126 -1.79 8.52 -6.52
C PHE A 126 -1.45 8.62 -8.00
N ILE A 127 -1.43 9.83 -8.56
CA ILE A 127 -1.01 10.05 -9.94
C ILE A 127 0.40 10.62 -9.92
N ILE A 128 1.37 9.86 -10.43
CA ILE A 128 2.78 10.23 -10.48
C ILE A 128 3.21 10.28 -11.93
N ASN A 129 3.56 11.47 -12.42
CA ASN A 129 3.93 11.72 -13.82
C ASN A 129 2.93 11.12 -14.83
N GLY A 130 1.64 11.41 -14.62
CA GLY A 130 0.52 10.93 -15.43
C GLY A 130 0.11 9.48 -15.19
N THR A 131 0.89 8.71 -14.44
CA THR A 131 0.64 7.27 -14.24
C THR A 131 0.00 7.03 -12.88
N GLU A 132 -1.09 6.27 -12.85
CA GLU A 132 -1.78 5.96 -11.61
C GLU A 132 -1.08 4.83 -10.85
N ARG A 133 -0.87 5.03 -9.55
CA ARG A 133 -0.13 4.15 -8.64
C ARG A 133 -0.92 3.91 -7.37
N VAL A 134 -0.60 2.82 -6.70
CA VAL A 134 -1.14 2.45 -5.40
C VAL A 134 -0.01 2.17 -4.42
N VAL A 135 -0.17 2.65 -3.18
CA VAL A 135 0.74 2.31 -2.09
C VAL A 135 0.20 1.08 -1.37
N VAL A 136 0.88 -0.05 -1.57
CA VAL A 136 0.51 -1.34 -0.97
C VAL A 136 0.89 -1.35 0.50
N SER A 137 -0.03 -1.78 1.36
CA SER A 137 0.21 -1.86 2.79
C SER A 137 1.21 -2.96 3.13
N GLN A 138 2.04 -2.74 4.15
CA GLN A 138 3.14 -3.65 4.46
C GLN A 138 2.87 -4.43 5.75
N LEU A 139 2.88 -5.77 5.70
CA LEU A 139 2.78 -6.63 6.87
C LEU A 139 4.19 -6.86 7.46
N ILE A 140 4.43 -6.35 8.67
CA ILE A 140 5.73 -6.46 9.35
C ILE A 140 5.57 -6.95 10.78
N ARG A 141 6.68 -7.39 11.39
CA ARG A 141 6.73 -7.61 12.84
C ARG A 141 6.51 -6.29 13.57
N SER A 142 5.66 -6.30 14.59
CA SER A 142 5.38 -5.10 15.39
C SER A 142 6.61 -4.71 16.23
N ALA A 143 6.68 -3.45 16.66
CA ALA A 143 7.59 -3.07 17.74
C ALA A 143 7.11 -3.73 19.05
N GLY A 144 8.04 -3.97 19.97
CA GLY A 144 7.78 -4.59 21.28
C GLY A 144 8.83 -5.64 21.66
N VAL A 145 8.53 -6.40 22.71
CA VAL A 145 9.36 -7.51 23.19
C VAL A 145 8.79 -8.85 22.70
N PHE A 146 9.68 -9.77 22.34
CA PHE A 146 9.37 -11.13 21.89
C PHE A 146 10.26 -12.12 22.61
N TYR A 147 9.70 -13.24 23.03
CA TYR A 147 10.42 -14.33 23.69
C TYR A 147 10.45 -15.56 22.80
N THR A 148 11.63 -16.08 22.49
CA THR A 148 11.82 -17.26 21.65
C THR A 148 12.52 -18.37 22.41
N ALA A 149 12.05 -19.60 22.22
CA ALA A 149 12.62 -20.80 22.82
C ALA A 149 13.38 -21.61 21.77
N GLU A 150 14.66 -21.89 22.01
CA GLU A 150 15.46 -22.82 21.21
C GLU A 150 15.63 -24.14 21.98
N LYS A 151 15.32 -25.28 21.33
CA LYS A 151 15.47 -26.59 21.96
C LYS A 151 16.96 -26.92 22.13
N GLY A 152 17.44 -26.87 23.37
CA GLY A 152 18.79 -27.32 23.74
C GLY A 152 18.82 -28.82 24.08
N ALA A 153 20.02 -29.30 24.45
CA ALA A 153 20.19 -30.66 24.95
C ALA A 153 19.59 -30.80 26.37
N GLY A 154 18.32 -31.21 26.44
CA GLY A 154 17.60 -31.51 27.68
C GLY A 154 16.70 -30.38 28.21
N ARG A 155 16.95 -29.11 27.87
CA ARG A 155 16.13 -27.96 28.26
C ARG A 155 16.05 -26.95 27.12
N SER A 156 14.93 -26.24 27.00
CA SER A 156 14.82 -25.09 26.09
C SER A 156 15.59 -23.90 26.64
N LEU A 157 16.40 -23.26 25.80
CA LEU A 157 17.08 -22.00 26.10
C LEU A 157 16.25 -20.86 25.56
N TYR A 158 15.98 -19.86 26.41
CA TYR A 158 15.14 -18.73 26.04
C TYR A 158 16.00 -17.52 25.67
N SER A 159 15.44 -16.73 24.76
CA SER A 159 15.98 -15.45 24.35
C SER A 159 14.85 -14.43 24.26
N ALA A 160 15.17 -13.17 24.49
CA ALA A 160 14.23 -12.06 24.34
C ALA A 160 14.77 -11.06 23.31
N LYS A 161 13.91 -10.51 22.46
CA LYS A 161 14.27 -9.46 21.51
C LYS A 161 13.35 -8.27 21.70
N LEU A 162 13.93 -7.13 22.07
CA LEU A 162 13.25 -5.85 22.15
C LEU A 162 13.50 -5.06 20.87
N ILE A 163 12.45 -4.89 20.09
CA ILE A 163 12.46 -4.17 18.82
C ILE A 163 11.76 -2.82 19.03
N PRO A 164 12.48 -1.70 19.09
CA PRO A 164 11.85 -0.39 19.19
C PRO A 164 11.30 0.07 17.83
N GLY A 165 10.38 1.03 17.85
CA GLY A 165 9.96 1.73 16.63
C GLY A 165 11.12 2.52 16.00
N ARG A 166 11.96 3.12 16.84
CA ARG A 166 13.21 3.80 16.47
C ARG A 166 14.26 3.60 17.57
N GLY A 167 15.50 3.32 17.19
CA GLY A 167 16.63 3.24 18.11
C GLY A 167 17.35 1.91 18.07
N ALA A 168 18.21 1.67 19.07
CA ALA A 168 19.02 0.46 19.17
C ALA A 168 18.21 -0.75 19.65
N TRP A 169 18.42 -1.91 19.04
CA TRP A 169 17.78 -3.16 19.47
C TRP A 169 18.46 -3.72 20.71
N LEU A 170 17.70 -4.36 21.60
CA LEU A 170 18.25 -5.16 22.70
C LEU A 170 17.90 -6.64 22.50
N GLU A 171 18.90 -7.50 22.50
CA GLU A 171 18.74 -8.94 22.35
C GLU A 171 19.31 -9.64 23.59
N PHE A 172 18.46 -10.32 24.33
CA PHE A 172 18.80 -11.10 25.52
C PHE A 172 18.87 -12.58 25.16
N GLU A 173 19.84 -13.29 25.73
CA GLU A 173 20.01 -14.72 25.50
C GLU A 173 20.49 -15.40 26.80
N THR A 174 19.87 -16.52 27.12
CA THR A 174 20.28 -17.40 28.21
C THR A 174 21.26 -18.45 27.67
N SER A 175 22.44 -18.55 28.27
CA SER A 175 23.42 -19.58 27.92
C SER A 175 23.10 -20.93 28.59
N ALA A 176 23.73 -22.00 28.12
CA ALA A 176 23.65 -23.31 28.75
C ALA A 176 24.16 -23.34 30.20
N SER A 177 25.01 -22.38 30.60
CA SER A 177 25.48 -22.25 31.99
C SER A 177 24.49 -21.52 32.90
N GLY A 178 23.35 -21.05 32.37
CA GLY A 178 22.40 -20.20 33.09
C GLY A 178 22.77 -18.71 33.11
N ALA A 179 23.88 -18.30 32.51
CA ALA A 179 24.24 -16.88 32.45
C ALA A 179 23.39 -16.17 31.39
N ILE A 180 22.88 -14.98 31.71
CA ILE A 180 22.08 -14.15 30.82
C ILE A 180 22.95 -13.04 30.24
N TYR A 181 22.97 -12.95 28.91
CA TYR A 181 23.69 -11.91 28.18
C TYR A 181 22.73 -10.98 27.45
N VAL A 182 23.16 -9.75 27.24
CA VAL A 182 22.52 -8.76 26.38
C VAL A 182 23.46 -8.36 25.25
N LYS A 183 22.92 -8.22 24.05
CA LYS A 183 23.57 -7.58 22.90
C LYS A 183 22.79 -6.30 22.57
N ILE A 184 23.53 -5.23 22.36
CA ILE A 184 22.99 -3.95 21.92
C ILE A 184 23.30 -3.81 20.43
N ASP A 185 22.29 -3.63 19.59
CA ASP A 185 22.43 -3.44 18.13
C ASP A 185 23.32 -4.50 17.45
N ARG A 186 23.10 -5.78 17.82
CA ARG A 186 23.84 -6.96 17.32
C ARG A 186 25.36 -6.92 17.56
N ARG A 187 25.81 -6.11 18.53
CA ARG A 187 27.22 -6.06 18.97
C ARG A 187 27.56 -7.22 19.90
N ARG A 188 28.78 -7.19 20.45
CA ARG A 188 29.30 -8.26 21.32
C ARG A 188 28.43 -8.43 22.56
N LYS A 189 28.33 -9.68 23.03
CA LYS A 189 27.62 -10.06 24.26
C LYS A 189 28.21 -9.37 25.48
N ILE A 190 27.33 -8.88 26.36
CA ILE A 190 27.64 -8.25 27.65
C ILE A 190 26.80 -8.98 28.71
N ALA A 191 27.34 -9.25 29.90
CA ALA A 191 26.53 -9.84 30.97
C ALA A 191 25.39 -8.87 31.33
N VAL A 192 24.17 -9.39 31.52
CA VAL A 192 23.02 -8.50 31.74
C VAL A 192 23.15 -7.70 33.05
N THR A 193 23.88 -8.24 34.03
CA THR A 193 24.22 -7.56 35.29
C THR A 193 25.16 -6.38 35.05
N THR A 194 26.12 -6.46 34.12
CA THR A 194 26.95 -5.31 33.71
C THR A 194 26.07 -4.20 33.16
N PHE A 195 25.06 -4.54 32.34
CA PHE A 195 24.15 -3.54 31.78
C PHE A 195 23.25 -2.91 32.86
N LEU A 196 22.72 -3.71 33.80
CA LEU A 196 21.98 -3.21 34.96
C LEU A 196 22.82 -2.25 35.82
N ARG A 197 24.11 -2.58 36.06
CA ARG A 197 25.06 -1.69 36.75
C ARG A 197 25.27 -0.38 36.02
N ALA A 198 25.43 -0.43 34.70
CA ALA A 198 25.58 0.76 33.87
C ALA A 198 24.37 1.70 33.95
N LEU A 199 23.17 1.16 34.21
CA LEU A 199 21.93 1.92 34.40
C LEU A 199 21.67 2.35 35.85
N GLY A 200 22.55 2.00 36.79
CA GLY A 200 22.53 2.52 38.16
C GLY A 200 22.31 1.49 39.28
N TYR A 201 22.07 0.21 38.97
CA TYR A 201 21.96 -0.84 39.97
C TYR A 201 23.35 -1.29 40.43
N SER A 202 23.91 -0.58 41.40
CA SER A 202 25.35 -0.63 41.71
C SER A 202 25.74 -1.80 42.60
N LYS A 203 24.87 -2.23 43.52
CA LYS A 203 25.19 -3.25 44.53
C LYS A 203 24.72 -4.63 44.08
N VAL A 204 25.49 -5.66 44.42
CA VAL A 204 25.10 -7.06 44.19
C VAL A 204 23.80 -7.39 44.92
N SER A 205 23.62 -6.91 46.16
CA SER A 205 22.40 -7.15 46.93
C SER A 205 21.17 -6.56 46.24
N GLU A 206 21.27 -5.33 45.75
CA GLU A 206 20.20 -4.63 45.01
C GLU A 206 19.81 -5.40 43.73
N ILE A 207 20.79 -5.89 42.97
CA ILE A 207 20.51 -6.72 41.79
C ILE A 207 19.82 -8.04 42.19
N LYS A 208 20.26 -8.70 43.26
CA LYS A 208 19.65 -9.96 43.72
C LYS A 208 18.20 -9.74 44.20
N GLU A 209 17.95 -8.67 44.96
CA GLU A 209 16.62 -8.30 45.47
C GLU A 209 15.58 -8.10 44.34
N LEU A 210 15.99 -7.57 43.18
CA LEU A 210 15.08 -7.38 42.04
C LEU A 210 14.50 -8.67 41.45
N PHE A 211 15.15 -9.81 41.68
CA PHE A 211 14.79 -11.09 41.06
C PHE A 211 14.63 -12.23 42.07
N GLU A 212 14.74 -11.97 43.38
CA GLU A 212 14.73 -12.98 44.44
C GLU A 212 13.47 -13.87 44.43
N ASP A 213 12.32 -13.27 44.14
CA ASP A 213 11.02 -13.93 44.11
C ASP A 213 10.80 -14.81 42.86
N ILE A 214 11.54 -14.57 41.78
CA ILE A 214 11.36 -15.29 40.50
C ILE A 214 12.53 -16.22 40.15
N ASP A 215 13.75 -15.93 40.61
CA ASP A 215 14.96 -16.76 40.41
C ASP A 215 14.99 -17.94 41.41
N THR A 216 13.87 -18.65 41.50
CA THR A 216 13.62 -19.72 42.49
C THR A 216 13.92 -21.12 41.97
N GLY A 217 14.17 -21.28 40.66
CA GLY A 217 14.47 -22.56 40.03
C GLY A 217 15.83 -23.19 40.41
N ASP A 218 16.09 -24.36 39.84
CA ASP A 218 17.31 -25.17 40.05
C ASP A 218 18.59 -24.45 39.63
N ILE A 219 18.49 -23.63 38.59
CA ILE A 219 19.57 -22.79 38.10
C ILE A 219 19.32 -21.37 38.61
N LYS A 220 20.28 -20.82 39.36
CA LYS A 220 20.26 -19.42 39.79
C LYS A 220 20.84 -18.54 38.69
N TYR A 221 19.98 -17.98 37.85
CA TYR A 221 20.37 -17.26 36.64
C TYR A 221 21.15 -15.98 36.96
N ILE A 222 20.73 -15.24 37.98
CA ILE A 222 21.40 -13.99 38.37
C ILE A 222 22.77 -14.28 38.98
N GLU A 223 22.89 -15.32 39.80
CA GLU A 223 24.17 -15.73 40.38
C GLU A 223 25.17 -16.21 39.31
N ALA A 224 24.72 -17.10 38.42
CA ALA A 224 25.53 -17.55 37.29
C ALA A 224 25.96 -16.39 36.37
N THR A 225 25.12 -15.35 36.25
CA THR A 225 25.47 -14.16 35.48
C THR A 225 26.49 -13.29 36.20
N LEU A 226 26.35 -13.08 37.51
CA LEU A 226 27.28 -12.30 38.33
C LEU A 226 28.69 -12.91 38.33
N GLU A 227 28.82 -14.24 38.31
CA GLU A 227 30.13 -14.92 38.17
C GLU A 227 30.83 -14.62 36.84
N LYS A 228 30.05 -14.29 35.81
CA LYS A 228 30.54 -13.95 34.46
C LYS A 228 30.61 -12.44 34.22
N ASP A 229 30.24 -11.62 35.22
CA ASP A 229 30.24 -10.16 35.15
C ASP A 229 31.67 -9.62 35.39
N PRO A 230 32.30 -8.98 34.39
CA PRO A 230 33.63 -8.41 34.56
C PRO A 230 33.64 -7.07 35.34
N ALA A 231 32.47 -6.49 35.64
CA ALA A 231 32.36 -5.18 36.27
C ALA A 231 31.85 -5.28 37.72
N HIS A 232 32.49 -4.55 38.64
CA HIS A 232 32.11 -4.54 40.05
C HIS A 232 31.45 -3.22 40.50
N GLY A 233 31.44 -2.20 39.65
CA GLY A 233 30.81 -0.90 39.90
C GLY A 233 30.23 -0.23 38.67
N VAL A 234 29.47 0.87 38.86
CA VAL A 234 28.78 1.61 37.79
C VAL A 234 29.76 2.14 36.74
N ASN A 235 30.89 2.73 37.18
CA ASN A 235 31.87 3.32 36.27
C ASN A 235 32.57 2.27 35.40
N GLU A 236 32.94 1.12 35.97
CA GLU A 236 33.51 0.00 35.22
C GLU A 236 32.51 -0.58 34.22
N ALA A 237 31.24 -0.71 34.63
CA ALA A 237 30.16 -1.19 33.79
C ALA A 237 29.89 -0.25 32.60
N LEU A 238 29.85 1.07 32.83
CA LEU A 238 29.72 2.08 31.77
C LEU A 238 30.85 1.94 30.74
N ILE A 239 32.11 1.83 31.21
CA ILE A 239 33.28 1.68 30.35
C ILE A 239 33.21 0.36 29.56
N GLU A 240 32.81 -0.74 30.18
CA GLU A 240 32.72 -2.03 29.51
C GLU A 240 31.63 -2.04 28.43
N VAL A 241 30.45 -1.49 28.73
CA VAL A 241 29.37 -1.33 27.72
C VAL A 241 29.86 -0.45 26.56
N TYR A 242 30.54 0.66 26.84
CA TYR A 242 31.08 1.56 25.82
C TYR A 242 32.13 0.87 24.94
N ARG A 243 33.10 0.16 25.54
CA ARG A 243 34.16 -0.57 24.82
C ARG A 243 33.60 -1.63 23.86
N ARG A 244 32.48 -2.26 24.24
CA ARG A 244 31.80 -3.29 23.44
C ARG A 244 31.03 -2.69 22.26
N LEU A 245 30.48 -1.49 22.43
CA LEU A 245 29.75 -0.75 21.40
C LEU A 245 30.71 -0.05 20.42
N ARG A 246 31.79 0.55 20.92
CA ARG A 246 32.80 1.29 20.15
C ARG A 246 34.21 0.77 20.44
N PRO A 247 34.63 -0.32 19.78
CA PRO A 247 35.98 -0.84 19.95
C PRO A 247 37.00 0.14 19.35
N GLY A 248 37.90 0.68 20.18
CA GLY A 248 39.00 1.56 19.73
C GLY A 248 38.88 3.02 20.16
N ASP A 249 37.69 3.47 20.58
CA ASP A 249 37.51 4.80 21.14
C ASP A 249 38.01 4.84 22.60
N LEU A 250 38.60 5.97 23.02
CA LEU A 250 38.97 6.20 24.41
C LEU A 250 37.70 6.25 25.28
N ALA A 251 37.54 5.26 26.15
CA ALA A 251 36.38 5.13 27.03
C ALA A 251 36.62 5.91 28.33
N THR A 252 35.96 7.06 28.47
CA THR A 252 35.84 7.77 29.76
C THR A 252 34.46 7.51 30.36
N THR A 253 34.33 7.61 31.67
CA THR A 253 33.06 7.41 32.38
C THR A 253 31.97 8.35 31.89
N ASP A 254 32.31 9.61 31.62
CA ASP A 254 31.34 10.64 31.23
C ASP A 254 30.88 10.47 29.79
N ASN A 255 31.80 10.15 28.87
CA ASN A 255 31.43 9.87 27.48
C ASN A 255 30.58 8.60 27.39
N ALA A 256 30.90 7.57 28.18
CA ALA A 256 30.12 6.34 28.26
C ALA A 256 28.70 6.57 28.80
N ARG A 257 28.58 7.33 29.89
CA ARG A 257 27.28 7.70 30.47
C ARG A 257 26.43 8.47 29.47
N GLN A 258 26.97 9.54 28.89
CA GLN A 258 26.26 10.39 27.93
C GLN A 258 25.82 9.60 26.70
N MET A 259 26.63 8.64 26.24
CA MET A 259 26.25 7.79 25.10
C MET A 259 25.05 6.89 25.44
N ILE A 260 25.04 6.25 26.60
CA ILE A 260 23.95 5.36 27.02
C ILE A 260 22.67 6.17 27.27
N GLU A 261 22.77 7.31 27.94
CA GLU A 261 21.66 8.25 28.14
C GLU A 261 21.03 8.65 26.81
N ARG A 262 21.84 9.12 25.86
CA ARG A 262 21.37 9.48 24.51
C ARG A 262 20.88 8.29 23.68
N MET A 263 21.35 7.08 23.95
CA MET A 263 20.98 5.90 23.15
C MET A 263 19.61 5.34 23.53
N PHE A 264 19.20 5.44 24.79
CA PHE A 264 18.01 4.76 25.31
C PHE A 264 16.98 5.68 25.98
N PHE A 265 17.41 6.81 26.54
CA PHE A 265 16.56 7.70 27.34
C PHE A 265 16.25 9.03 26.64
N ASP A 266 16.88 9.31 25.50
CA ASP A 266 16.58 10.45 24.64
C ASP A 266 15.50 10.09 23.61
N PHE A 267 14.32 10.68 23.74
CA PHE A 267 13.17 10.44 22.86
C PHE A 267 13.49 10.72 21.38
N LYS A 268 14.39 11.68 21.07
CA LYS A 268 14.80 11.98 19.70
C LYS A 268 15.56 10.83 19.05
N ARG A 269 16.22 9.99 19.85
CA ARG A 269 17.06 8.87 19.37
C ARG A 269 16.42 7.50 19.59
N PHE A 270 15.60 7.35 20.63
CA PHE A 270 14.95 6.11 20.99
C PHE A 270 13.45 6.32 21.25
N ASP A 271 12.62 5.55 20.57
CA ASP A 271 11.17 5.56 20.75
C ASP A 271 10.64 4.14 20.53
N TYR A 272 9.93 3.59 21.52
CA TYR A 272 9.21 2.33 21.37
C TYR A 272 8.12 2.40 20.28
N SER A 273 7.66 3.59 19.92
CA SER A 273 6.41 3.92 19.24
C SER A 273 5.19 3.66 20.12
N ARG A 274 4.05 4.29 19.77
CA ARG A 274 2.75 4.04 20.41
C ARG A 274 2.43 2.54 20.45
N VAL A 275 2.72 1.83 19.35
CA VAL A 275 2.49 0.38 19.23
C VAL A 275 3.42 -0.42 20.13
N GLY A 276 4.71 -0.08 20.17
CA GLY A 276 5.67 -0.84 20.96
C GLY A 276 5.42 -0.74 22.46
N ARG A 277 5.06 0.45 22.95
CA ARG A 277 4.68 0.64 24.36
C ARG A 277 3.38 -0.11 24.70
N TYR A 278 2.36 -0.02 23.84
CA TYR A 278 1.12 -0.80 23.99
C TYR A 278 1.39 -2.30 24.10
N LYS A 279 2.20 -2.84 23.17
CA LYS A 279 2.51 -4.27 23.14
C LYS A 279 3.32 -4.72 24.36
N MET A 280 4.31 -3.94 24.77
CA MET A 280 5.14 -4.27 25.92
C MET A 280 4.30 -4.28 27.21
N ASN A 281 3.43 -3.29 27.40
CA ASN A 281 2.50 -3.24 28.51
C ASN A 281 1.63 -4.49 28.56
N LYS A 282 1.04 -4.88 27.42
CA LYS A 282 0.18 -6.06 27.32
C LYS A 282 0.95 -7.36 27.59
N ARG A 283 2.14 -7.54 27.00
CA ARG A 283 2.92 -8.79 27.11
C ARG A 283 3.56 -8.98 28.49
N LEU A 284 3.93 -7.89 29.17
CA LEU A 284 4.59 -7.92 30.49
C LEU A 284 3.64 -7.58 31.65
N GLY A 285 2.37 -7.29 31.38
CA GLY A 285 1.39 -6.90 32.40
C GLY A 285 1.70 -5.57 33.08
N LEU A 286 2.24 -4.59 32.34
CA LEU A 286 2.59 -3.27 32.87
C LEU A 286 1.45 -2.26 32.65
N ASP A 287 1.16 -1.44 33.66
CA ASP A 287 0.20 -0.33 33.58
C ASP A 287 0.94 1.01 33.47
N VAL A 288 1.56 1.24 32.30
CA VAL A 288 2.32 2.47 32.00
C VAL A 288 1.58 3.29 30.95
N PRO A 289 1.23 4.56 31.19
CA PRO A 289 0.55 5.39 30.21
C PRO A 289 1.33 5.50 28.88
N ASN A 290 0.64 5.35 27.75
CA ASN A 290 1.23 5.39 26.41
C ASN A 290 1.41 6.84 25.90
N ILE A 291 2.29 7.59 26.56
CA ILE A 291 2.63 8.98 26.27
C ILE A 291 4.10 9.13 25.88
N ALA A 292 4.49 10.23 25.22
CA ALA A 292 5.84 10.43 24.68
C ALA A 292 6.96 10.22 25.72
N GLU A 293 6.77 10.70 26.94
CA GLU A 293 7.71 10.61 28.06
C GLU A 293 7.98 9.16 28.46
N ASN A 294 6.96 8.32 28.37
CA ASN A 294 7.03 6.91 28.70
C ASN A 294 7.42 6.04 27.50
N ARG A 295 7.64 6.59 26.30
CA ARG A 295 8.02 5.78 25.13
C ARG A 295 9.53 5.58 24.97
N THR A 296 10.34 6.14 25.86
CA THR A 296 11.75 5.80 26.01
C THR A 296 11.94 4.55 26.87
N LEU A 297 13.15 3.96 26.87
CA LEU A 297 13.45 2.82 27.74
C LEU A 297 13.35 3.24 29.21
N GLN A 298 12.53 2.55 30.00
CA GLN A 298 12.53 2.70 31.45
C GLN A 298 13.35 1.58 32.10
N LYS A 299 13.95 1.87 33.26
CA LYS A 299 14.69 0.85 34.02
C LYS A 299 13.79 -0.30 34.47
N SER A 300 12.54 0.03 34.83
CA SER A 300 11.48 -0.93 35.13
C SER A 300 11.19 -1.88 33.96
N ASP A 301 11.18 -1.36 32.72
CA ASP A 301 10.98 -2.20 31.52
C ASP A 301 12.06 -3.26 31.40
N LEU A 302 13.33 -2.87 31.58
CA LEU A 302 14.46 -3.81 31.50
C LEU A 302 14.36 -4.91 32.56
N VAL A 303 14.02 -4.54 33.80
CA VAL A 303 13.82 -5.49 34.89
C VAL A 303 12.67 -6.43 34.56
N ALA A 304 11.52 -5.93 34.10
CA ALA A 304 10.38 -6.74 33.70
C ALA A 304 10.73 -7.73 32.57
N ILE A 305 11.51 -7.29 31.58
CA ILE A 305 11.94 -8.16 30.48
C ILE A 305 12.78 -9.34 30.98
N ILE A 306 13.73 -9.06 31.89
CA ILE A 306 14.61 -10.07 32.47
C ILE A 306 13.83 -11.01 33.40
N ARG A 307 12.89 -10.47 34.19
CA ARG A 307 12.02 -11.27 35.06
C ARG A 307 11.21 -12.29 34.26
N GLU A 308 10.61 -11.86 33.16
CA GLU A 308 9.87 -12.76 32.28
C GLU A 308 10.78 -13.81 31.61
N LEU A 309 12.01 -13.41 31.23
CA LEU A 309 12.99 -14.36 30.70
C LEU A 309 13.37 -15.45 31.72
N ILE A 310 13.55 -15.08 33.00
CA ILE A 310 13.82 -16.02 34.09
C ILE A 310 12.60 -16.92 34.34
N ARG A 311 11.39 -16.35 34.38
CA ARG A 311 10.13 -17.10 34.52
C ARG A 311 10.01 -18.17 33.43
N MET A 312 10.15 -17.80 32.16
CA MET A 312 10.03 -18.72 31.03
C MET A 312 11.11 -19.79 31.03
N ASN A 313 12.35 -19.42 31.39
CA ASN A 313 13.38 -20.40 31.62
C ASN A 313 12.92 -21.40 32.69
N ASN A 314 12.37 -20.96 33.83
CA ASN A 314 11.88 -21.84 34.90
C ASN A 314 10.67 -22.70 34.50
N THR A 315 9.65 -22.13 33.85
CA THR A 315 8.39 -22.84 33.53
C THR A 315 8.47 -23.72 32.29
N GLN A 316 9.43 -23.47 31.38
CA GLN A 316 9.57 -24.16 30.10
C GLN A 316 8.34 -24.04 29.18
N GLU A 317 7.56 -22.97 29.33
CA GLU A 317 6.42 -22.64 28.46
C GLU A 317 6.85 -22.38 27.00
N PRO A 318 5.98 -22.57 26.00
CA PRO A 318 6.27 -22.20 24.62
C PRO A 318 6.67 -20.73 24.48
N GLY A 319 7.56 -20.44 23.52
CA GLY A 319 7.87 -19.07 23.13
C GLY A 319 6.72 -18.39 22.39
N ASP A 320 6.84 -17.08 22.21
CA ASP A 320 5.89 -16.30 21.43
C ASP A 320 5.95 -16.73 19.95
N ASP A 321 4.78 -16.89 19.34
CA ASP A 321 4.66 -17.16 17.91
C ASP A 321 4.81 -15.86 17.11
N ILE A 322 5.96 -15.69 16.45
CA ILE A 322 6.29 -14.45 15.74
C ILE A 322 5.46 -14.27 14.46
N ASP A 323 4.83 -15.33 13.97
CA ASP A 323 4.10 -15.33 12.71
C ASP A 323 2.60 -15.05 12.90
N ALA A 324 2.11 -15.14 14.14
CA ALA A 324 0.77 -14.74 14.51
C ALA A 324 0.53 -13.21 14.36
N LEU A 325 -0.71 -12.83 14.03
CA LEU A 325 -1.13 -11.45 13.78
C LEU A 325 -1.26 -10.56 15.03
N ASP A 326 -1.11 -11.11 16.23
CA ASP A 326 -0.86 -10.32 17.45
C ASP A 326 0.59 -9.80 17.50
N ASN A 327 1.49 -10.47 16.76
CA ASN A 327 2.90 -10.16 16.68
C ASN A 327 3.31 -9.48 15.36
N ARG A 328 2.43 -9.49 14.38
CA ARG A 328 2.57 -8.80 13.09
C ARG A 328 1.50 -7.73 12.92
N ARG A 329 1.88 -6.60 12.36
CA ARG A 329 1.00 -5.45 12.10
C ARG A 329 1.14 -4.95 10.67
N ILE A 330 0.13 -4.23 10.22
CA ILE A 330 0.13 -3.54 8.95
C ILE A 330 0.65 -2.11 9.13
N LYS A 331 1.62 -1.72 8.30
CA LYS A 331 1.95 -0.33 8.03
C LYS A 331 1.14 0.15 6.83
N LEU A 332 0.26 1.10 7.09
CA LEU A 332 -0.58 1.72 6.08
C LEU A 332 0.16 2.86 5.36
N VAL A 333 -0.44 3.37 4.29
CA VAL A 333 0.13 4.40 3.42
C VAL A 333 0.62 5.63 4.19
N GLY A 334 -0.17 6.14 5.14
CA GLY A 334 0.18 7.32 5.93
C GLY A 334 1.46 7.10 6.74
N GLU A 335 1.60 5.95 7.41
CA GLU A 335 2.81 5.64 8.19
C GLU A 335 4.04 5.43 7.29
N LEU A 336 3.85 4.84 6.11
CA LEU A 336 4.92 4.64 5.13
C LEU A 336 5.45 5.98 4.59
N VAL A 337 4.56 6.91 4.27
CA VAL A 337 4.92 8.26 3.79
C VAL A 337 5.50 9.09 4.93
N ALA A 338 4.90 9.05 6.12
CA ALA A 338 5.41 9.70 7.34
C ALA A 338 6.86 9.32 7.64
N ARG A 339 7.22 8.03 7.47
CA ARG A 339 8.59 7.57 7.64
C ARG A 339 9.56 8.25 6.67
N GLN A 340 9.19 8.41 5.40
CA GLN A 340 10.05 9.03 4.39
C GLN A 340 10.14 10.54 4.59
N PHE A 341 9.02 11.17 4.94
CA PHE A 341 8.99 12.57 5.35
C PHE A 341 9.93 12.81 6.54
N ARG A 342 9.85 11.98 7.59
CA ARG A 342 10.75 12.04 8.77
C ARG A 342 12.22 11.91 8.37
N VAL A 343 12.58 10.97 7.51
CA VAL A 343 13.97 10.82 7.01
C VAL A 343 14.44 12.09 6.28
N GLY A 344 13.57 12.68 5.47
CA GLY A 344 13.81 13.95 4.80
C GLY A 344 14.01 15.11 5.79
N MET A 345 13.16 15.19 6.80
CA MET A 345 13.24 16.21 7.85
C MET A 345 14.51 16.10 8.69
N LEU A 346 14.98 14.89 9.02
CA LEU A 346 16.26 14.70 9.74
C LEU A 346 17.47 15.20 8.91
N ARG A 347 17.41 15.06 7.58
CA ARG A 347 18.43 15.65 6.69
C ARG A 347 18.33 17.16 6.66
N MET A 348 17.10 17.70 6.64
CA MET A 348 16.85 19.13 6.67
C MET A 348 17.31 19.77 8.00
N GLN A 349 17.02 19.12 9.13
CA GLN A 349 17.48 19.52 10.46
C GLN A 349 19.00 19.69 10.50
N ARG A 350 19.74 18.70 9.99
CA ARG A 350 21.22 18.79 9.93
C ARG A 350 21.68 19.99 9.11
N ASN A 351 21.09 20.20 7.93
CA ASN A 351 21.43 21.34 7.08
C ASN A 351 21.08 22.68 7.76
N ALA A 352 19.97 22.74 8.50
CA ALA A 352 19.59 23.93 9.27
C ALA A 352 20.60 24.21 10.38
N MET A 353 21.07 23.19 11.12
CA MET A 353 22.12 23.34 12.14
C MET A 353 23.45 23.83 11.56
N ASP A 354 23.86 23.29 10.41
CA ASP A 354 25.06 23.72 9.70
C ASP A 354 24.95 25.19 9.27
N ARG A 355 23.79 25.60 8.74
CA ARG A 355 23.52 26.99 8.36
C ARG A 355 23.47 27.92 9.57
N MET A 356 22.82 27.53 10.67
CA MET A 356 22.78 28.32 11.91
C MET A 356 24.17 28.64 12.44
N SER A 357 25.16 27.79 12.18
CA SER A 357 26.54 28.00 12.62
C SER A 357 27.33 28.95 11.72
N MET A 358 26.90 29.10 10.45
CA MET A 358 27.53 29.96 9.45
C MET A 358 26.81 31.30 9.26
N SER A 359 25.54 31.40 9.66
CA SER A 359 24.72 32.60 9.52
C SER A 359 25.09 33.68 10.53
N ASP A 360 24.94 34.93 10.10
CA ASP A 360 25.06 36.10 10.96
C ASP A 360 23.82 36.24 11.87
N LEU A 361 24.04 36.52 13.16
CA LEU A 361 23.02 36.45 14.20
C LEU A 361 21.96 37.55 14.11
N GLU A 362 22.31 38.72 13.58
CA GLU A 362 21.37 39.86 13.50
C GLU A 362 20.38 39.71 12.33
N ASN A 363 20.87 39.21 11.19
CA ASN A 363 20.12 39.21 9.93
C ASN A 363 19.53 37.85 9.53
N VAL A 364 19.75 36.81 10.35
CA VAL A 364 19.22 35.47 10.06
C VAL A 364 17.68 35.48 10.07
N THR A 365 17.10 34.78 9.09
CA THR A 365 15.65 34.58 8.96
C THR A 365 15.34 33.08 8.83
N PRO A 366 14.12 32.64 9.20
CA PRO A 366 13.71 31.24 9.06
C PRO A 366 13.91 30.69 7.63
N SER A 367 13.56 31.47 6.60
CA SER A 367 13.66 31.06 5.20
C SER A 367 15.10 30.79 4.73
N GLN A 368 16.12 31.43 5.32
CA GLN A 368 17.53 31.17 5.02
C GLN A 368 18.01 29.84 5.62
N LEU A 369 17.46 29.43 6.76
CA LEU A 369 17.87 28.23 7.48
C LEU A 369 17.22 26.96 6.93
N ILE A 370 15.98 27.06 6.46
CA ILE A 370 15.21 25.91 5.98
C ILE A 370 15.46 25.64 4.50
N ASN A 371 15.63 24.37 4.16
CA ASN A 371 15.70 23.90 2.78
C ASN A 371 14.81 22.68 2.62
N ALA A 372 13.71 22.83 1.88
CA ALA A 372 12.74 21.76 1.67
C ALA A 372 13.22 20.64 0.74
N ARG A 373 14.26 20.86 -0.09
CA ARG A 373 14.70 19.91 -1.12
C ARG A 373 14.94 18.47 -0.60
N PRO A 374 15.62 18.25 0.55
CA PRO A 374 15.83 16.90 1.06
C PRO A 374 14.54 16.17 1.46
N VAL A 375 13.51 16.92 1.85
CA VAL A 375 12.21 16.39 2.30
C VAL A 375 11.37 15.99 1.09
N VAL A 376 11.20 16.92 0.15
CA VAL A 376 10.50 16.69 -1.12
C VAL A 376 11.15 15.54 -1.90
N ALA A 377 12.48 15.50 -1.97
CA ALA A 377 13.20 14.44 -2.65
C ALA A 377 12.94 13.06 -2.02
N ALA A 378 12.94 12.94 -0.69
CA ALA A 378 12.71 11.67 -0.01
C ALA A 378 11.29 11.12 -0.25
N VAL A 379 10.27 11.99 -0.25
CA VAL A 379 8.89 11.58 -0.53
C VAL A 379 8.70 11.24 -2.01
N ARG A 380 9.22 12.07 -2.93
CA ARG A 380 9.15 11.79 -4.38
C ARG A 380 9.88 10.51 -4.76
N GLU A 381 11.04 10.24 -4.16
CA GLU A 381 11.77 8.98 -4.36
C GLU A 381 10.93 7.77 -3.94
N PHE A 382 10.23 7.83 -2.81
CA PHE A 382 9.33 6.77 -2.38
C PHE A 382 8.23 6.47 -3.40
N PHE A 383 7.53 7.48 -3.88
CA PHE A 383 6.46 7.27 -4.86
C PHE A 383 6.99 6.79 -6.22
N ALA A 384 8.18 7.22 -6.63
CA ALA A 384 8.75 6.86 -7.92
C ALA A 384 9.36 5.44 -7.95
N SER A 385 10.11 5.04 -6.91
CA SER A 385 11.00 3.86 -6.96
C SER A 385 10.76 2.80 -5.87
N SER A 386 9.92 3.08 -4.87
CA SER A 386 9.67 2.10 -3.80
C SER A 386 8.95 0.86 -4.33
N GLN A 387 9.34 -0.32 -3.83
CA GLN A 387 8.62 -1.58 -4.09
C GLN A 387 7.16 -1.55 -3.59
N LEU A 388 6.85 -0.68 -2.62
CA LEU A 388 5.51 -0.53 -2.06
C LEU A 388 4.65 0.44 -2.86
N SER A 389 5.25 1.33 -3.67
CA SER A 389 4.52 2.18 -4.63
C SER A 389 4.47 1.44 -5.96
N GLN A 390 3.35 0.76 -6.24
CA GLN A 390 3.20 -0.09 -7.42
C GLN A 390 2.36 0.64 -8.48
N LEU A 391 2.60 0.31 -9.75
CA LEU A 391 1.67 0.69 -10.82
C LEU A 391 0.32 0.05 -10.53
N LEU A 392 -0.77 0.80 -10.66
CA LEU A 392 -2.09 0.25 -10.38
C LEU A 392 -2.46 -0.77 -11.46
N ASP A 393 -2.65 -2.03 -11.05
CA ASP A 393 -3.31 -3.09 -11.83
C ASP A 393 -4.75 -2.68 -12.19
N GLU A 394 -4.96 -2.08 -13.35
CA GLU A 394 -6.21 -1.47 -13.83
C GLU A 394 -6.76 -2.21 -15.06
N VAL A 395 -6.73 -3.55 -15.00
CA VAL A 395 -7.36 -4.41 -16.01
C VAL A 395 -8.88 -4.30 -15.94
N ASN A 396 -9.43 -4.37 -14.72
CA ASN A 396 -10.86 -4.31 -14.42
C ASN A 396 -11.09 -3.82 -12.97
N PRO A 397 -12.33 -3.51 -12.54
CA PRO A 397 -12.58 -2.93 -11.22
C PRO A 397 -12.14 -3.81 -10.04
N ILE A 398 -12.27 -5.14 -10.14
CA ILE A 398 -11.88 -6.03 -9.04
C ILE A 398 -10.36 -6.18 -8.93
N SER A 399 -9.62 -6.11 -10.05
CA SER A 399 -8.16 -6.04 -10.06
C SER A 399 -7.68 -4.83 -9.27
N GLU A 400 -8.26 -3.66 -9.57
CA GLU A 400 -7.96 -2.40 -8.90
C GLU A 400 -8.23 -2.49 -7.38
N LEU A 401 -9.41 -2.97 -7.00
CA LEU A 401 -9.80 -3.08 -5.60
C LEU A 401 -8.93 -4.09 -4.83
N SER A 402 -8.66 -5.25 -5.42
CA SER A 402 -7.77 -6.27 -4.85
C SER A 402 -6.35 -5.73 -4.66
N HIS A 403 -5.85 -4.89 -5.55
CA HIS A 403 -4.53 -4.27 -5.42
C HIS A 403 -4.49 -3.25 -4.26
N LYS A 404 -5.52 -2.44 -4.07
CA LYS A 404 -5.61 -1.47 -2.95
C LYS A 404 -5.72 -2.13 -1.57
N ARG A 405 -6.21 -3.38 -1.51
CA ARG A 405 -6.33 -4.21 -0.30
C ARG A 405 -5.19 -5.23 -0.13
N ARG A 406 -4.17 -5.17 -0.98
CA ARG A 406 -3.03 -6.07 -0.97
C ARG A 406 -2.13 -5.77 0.24
N LEU A 407 -1.63 -6.83 0.85
CA LEU A 407 -0.65 -6.82 1.93
C LEU A 407 0.65 -7.44 1.42
N SER A 408 1.76 -6.71 1.56
CA SER A 408 3.09 -7.21 1.22
C SER A 408 3.92 -7.43 2.48
N SER A 409 4.43 -8.65 2.68
CA SER A 409 5.44 -8.90 3.72
C SER A 409 6.85 -8.45 3.30
N MET A 410 7.00 -8.00 2.05
CA MET A 410 8.27 -7.53 1.47
C MET A 410 8.45 -6.02 1.60
N GLY A 411 9.66 -5.54 1.33
CA GLY A 411 10.02 -4.12 1.31
C GLY A 411 10.86 -3.66 2.51
N PRO A 412 11.17 -2.35 2.62
CA PRO A 412 12.13 -1.85 3.60
C PRO A 412 11.74 -2.11 5.06
N GLY A 413 12.46 -2.99 5.75
CA GLY A 413 12.18 -3.40 7.12
C GLY A 413 11.27 -4.64 7.24
N GLY A 414 10.77 -5.15 6.11
CA GLY A 414 10.12 -6.45 6.00
C GLY A 414 11.11 -7.55 5.62
N LEU A 415 10.59 -8.59 4.96
CA LEU A 415 11.37 -9.74 4.52
C LEU A 415 11.85 -9.58 3.08
N SER A 416 13.02 -10.14 2.76
CA SER A 416 13.40 -10.38 1.37
C SER A 416 12.88 -11.75 0.93
N ARG A 417 12.61 -11.91 -0.37
CA ARG A 417 12.09 -13.18 -0.92
C ARG A 417 12.97 -14.38 -0.58
N GLU A 418 14.29 -14.20 -0.58
CA GLU A 418 15.29 -15.24 -0.28
C GLU A 418 15.36 -15.61 1.20
N ARG A 419 15.03 -14.68 2.10
CA ARG A 419 15.05 -14.89 3.56
C ARG A 419 13.72 -15.37 4.11
N ALA A 420 12.67 -15.36 3.29
CA ALA A 420 11.35 -15.86 3.67
C ALA A 420 11.34 -17.38 3.65
N GLY A 421 11.39 -17.97 4.86
CA GLY A 421 11.21 -19.41 5.06
C GLY A 421 9.79 -19.88 4.80
N PHE A 422 9.56 -21.18 4.99
CA PHE A 422 8.26 -21.82 4.80
C PHE A 422 7.21 -21.33 5.81
N GLU A 423 7.57 -21.23 7.10
CA GLU A 423 6.67 -20.85 8.21
C GLU A 423 5.96 -19.51 7.95
N VAL A 424 6.70 -18.51 7.47
CA VAL A 424 6.16 -17.18 7.14
C VAL A 424 5.12 -17.20 6.02
N ARG A 425 5.24 -18.15 5.08
CA ARG A 425 4.38 -18.25 3.89
C ARG A 425 3.11 -19.05 4.17
N ASP A 426 3.12 -19.83 5.23
CA ASP A 426 2.01 -20.71 5.56
C ASP A 426 0.81 -19.92 6.13
N ALA A 427 -0.37 -20.51 6.06
CA ALA A 427 -1.56 -19.93 6.67
C ALA A 427 -1.52 -20.15 8.19
N HIS A 428 -1.64 -19.06 8.95
CA HIS A 428 -1.69 -19.13 10.41
C HIS A 428 -3.15 -19.05 10.90
N PRO A 429 -3.55 -19.74 11.99
CA PRO A 429 -4.93 -19.68 12.51
C PRO A 429 -5.45 -18.27 12.78
N THR A 430 -4.60 -17.34 13.23
CA THR A 430 -4.97 -15.93 13.46
C THR A 430 -5.31 -15.16 12.18
N HIS A 431 -5.01 -15.70 10.99
CA HIS A 431 -5.44 -15.11 9.71
C HIS A 431 -6.97 -15.16 9.54
N TYR A 432 -7.66 -16.06 10.25
CA TYR A 432 -9.10 -16.22 10.18
C TYR A 432 -9.82 -14.87 10.37
N GLY A 433 -10.68 -14.50 9.42
CA GLY A 433 -11.42 -13.23 9.45
C GLY A 433 -10.60 -11.97 9.13
N ARG A 434 -9.26 -12.07 8.97
CA ARG A 434 -8.32 -10.93 8.85
C ARG A 434 -7.61 -10.91 7.50
N ILE A 435 -7.04 -12.04 7.11
CA ILE A 435 -6.34 -12.24 5.84
C ILE A 435 -7.09 -13.34 5.09
N CYS A 436 -7.31 -13.13 3.80
CA CYS A 436 -7.99 -14.10 2.97
C CYS A 436 -7.23 -15.44 2.93
N SER A 437 -7.95 -16.54 3.14
CA SER A 437 -7.40 -17.90 3.08
C SER A 437 -7.10 -18.41 1.67
N VAL A 438 -7.57 -17.73 0.63
CA VAL A 438 -7.50 -18.16 -0.77
C VAL A 438 -6.61 -17.25 -1.62
N GLU A 439 -6.67 -15.94 -1.39
CA GLU A 439 -6.03 -14.94 -2.26
C GLU A 439 -4.54 -14.80 -1.99
N THR A 440 -3.72 -15.44 -2.83
CA THR A 440 -2.29 -15.19 -2.92
C THR A 440 -1.79 -15.46 -4.36
N PRO A 441 -0.80 -14.73 -4.88
CA PRO A 441 -0.25 -15.00 -6.19
C PRO A 441 0.41 -16.38 -6.27
N GLU A 442 0.22 -17.05 -7.40
CA GLU A 442 0.94 -18.27 -7.73
C GLU A 442 2.44 -17.98 -7.96
N GLY A 443 3.30 -18.94 -7.65
CA GLY A 443 4.75 -18.84 -7.87
C GLY A 443 5.54 -18.27 -6.69
N ALA A 444 6.61 -17.52 -6.98
CA ALA A 444 7.64 -17.20 -5.98
C ALA A 444 7.18 -16.28 -4.83
N ASN A 445 6.05 -15.60 -5.01
CA ASN A 445 5.47 -14.67 -4.03
C ASN A 445 4.36 -15.29 -3.16
N ILE A 446 4.06 -16.58 -3.33
CA ILE A 446 3.04 -17.27 -2.55
C ILE A 446 3.26 -17.08 -1.03
N GLY A 447 2.22 -16.66 -0.32
CA GLY A 447 2.25 -16.39 1.12
C GLY A 447 2.99 -15.11 1.55
N LEU A 448 3.67 -14.40 0.63
CA LEU A 448 4.34 -13.11 0.89
C LEU A 448 3.53 -11.91 0.42
N VAL A 449 2.64 -12.16 -0.55
CA VAL A 449 1.63 -11.22 -1.01
C VAL A 449 0.29 -11.84 -0.67
N LEU A 450 -0.43 -11.15 0.21
CA LEU A 450 -1.69 -11.58 0.80
C LEU A 450 -2.73 -10.48 0.56
N ASN A 451 -3.99 -10.77 0.83
CA ASN A 451 -5.08 -9.80 0.71
C ASN A 451 -5.91 -9.77 1.99
N LEU A 452 -6.42 -8.60 2.36
CA LEU A 452 -7.34 -8.45 3.49
C LEU A 452 -8.62 -9.25 3.23
N ALA A 453 -9.14 -9.87 4.29
CA ALA A 453 -10.48 -10.42 4.26
C ALA A 453 -11.54 -9.30 4.12
N THR A 454 -12.74 -9.63 3.66
CA THR A 454 -13.79 -8.66 3.30
C THR A 454 -14.20 -7.78 4.48
N TYR A 455 -14.37 -8.36 5.67
CA TYR A 455 -14.87 -7.67 6.86
C TYR A 455 -13.76 -7.17 7.79
N ALA A 456 -12.49 -7.40 7.42
CA ALA A 456 -11.34 -7.00 8.20
C ALA A 456 -11.24 -5.47 8.30
N ARG A 457 -10.97 -4.98 9.51
CA ARG A 457 -10.64 -3.58 9.81
C ARG A 457 -9.23 -3.49 10.37
N ILE A 458 -8.65 -2.29 10.35
CA ILE A 458 -7.31 -2.05 10.89
C ILE A 458 -7.44 -0.96 11.95
N ASN A 459 -6.97 -1.24 13.17
CA ASN A 459 -7.04 -0.27 14.25
C ASN A 459 -5.87 0.74 14.23
N GLU A 460 -5.90 1.69 15.16
CA GLU A 460 -4.89 2.76 15.27
C GLU A 460 -3.44 2.24 15.44
N TYR A 461 -3.27 1.02 15.96
CA TYR A 461 -1.96 0.39 16.13
C TYR A 461 -1.52 -0.42 14.90
N GLY A 462 -2.37 -0.56 13.88
CA GLY A 462 -2.10 -1.36 12.68
C GLY A 462 -2.36 -2.85 12.86
N PHE A 463 -3.04 -3.29 13.92
CA PHE A 463 -3.49 -4.67 14.04
C PHE A 463 -4.80 -4.87 13.28
N ILE A 464 -4.98 -6.06 12.71
CA ILE A 464 -6.18 -6.40 11.95
C ILE A 464 -7.24 -6.93 12.91
N GLU A 465 -8.43 -6.37 12.83
CA GLU A 465 -9.59 -6.75 13.62
C GLU A 465 -10.64 -7.40 12.73
N THR A 466 -11.41 -8.29 13.32
CA THR A 466 -12.50 -8.99 12.64
C THR A 466 -13.77 -8.97 13.51
N PRO A 467 -14.97 -8.86 12.93
CA PRO A 467 -16.20 -8.73 13.69
C PRO A 467 -16.73 -10.07 14.21
N TYR A 468 -17.27 -10.04 15.43
CA TYR A 468 -18.01 -11.15 16.04
C TYR A 468 -19.28 -10.62 16.71
N LEU A 469 -20.30 -11.46 16.83
CA LEU A 469 -21.45 -11.20 17.69
C LEU A 469 -21.21 -11.75 19.09
N LYS A 470 -21.61 -10.98 20.10
CA LYS A 470 -21.44 -11.37 21.49
C LYS A 470 -22.51 -12.36 21.95
N VAL A 471 -22.08 -13.35 22.72
CA VAL A 471 -22.95 -14.39 23.30
C VAL A 471 -22.91 -14.31 24.82
N VAL A 472 -24.08 -14.25 25.45
CA VAL A 472 -24.22 -14.17 26.91
C VAL A 472 -25.10 -15.32 27.38
N GLY A 473 -24.51 -16.28 28.11
CA GLY A 473 -25.25 -17.41 28.67
C GLY A 473 -25.93 -18.31 27.62
N GLY A 474 -25.35 -18.41 26.42
CA GLY A 474 -25.91 -19.17 25.29
C GLY A 474 -26.92 -18.40 24.43
N HIS A 475 -27.18 -17.14 24.75
CA HIS A 475 -28.01 -16.22 23.95
C HIS A 475 -27.13 -15.33 23.07
N VAL A 476 -27.37 -15.36 21.75
CA VAL A 476 -26.68 -14.51 20.78
C VAL A 476 -27.31 -13.12 20.77
N THR A 477 -26.50 -12.10 20.99
CA THR A 477 -26.92 -10.68 21.01
C THR A 477 -26.62 -10.00 19.68
N ASP A 478 -27.25 -8.85 19.43
CA ASP A 478 -26.95 -8.00 18.26
C ASP A 478 -25.69 -7.12 18.46
N GLU A 479 -24.99 -7.23 19.59
CA GLU A 479 -23.77 -6.47 19.88
C GLU A 479 -22.59 -7.02 19.08
N VAL A 480 -22.11 -6.21 18.13
CA VAL A 480 -20.93 -6.53 17.30
C VAL A 480 -19.66 -6.01 17.98
N VAL A 481 -18.71 -6.91 18.22
CA VAL A 481 -17.39 -6.58 18.75
C VAL A 481 -16.31 -6.87 17.71
N TYR A 482 -15.37 -5.95 17.55
CA TYR A 482 -14.19 -6.13 16.69
C TYR A 482 -13.02 -6.54 17.56
N LEU A 483 -12.42 -7.70 17.27
CA LEU A 483 -11.31 -8.23 18.05
C LEU A 483 -10.04 -8.37 17.23
N ASP A 484 -8.92 -7.91 17.81
CA ASP A 484 -7.59 -8.23 17.32
C ASP A 484 -7.22 -9.69 17.65
N ALA A 485 -6.14 -10.19 17.04
CA ALA A 485 -5.73 -11.58 17.19
C ALA A 485 -5.36 -11.95 18.64
N SER A 486 -4.88 -11.01 19.44
CA SER A 486 -4.50 -11.26 20.84
C SER A 486 -5.70 -11.32 21.79
N GLN A 487 -6.77 -10.58 21.48
CA GLN A 487 -8.03 -10.67 22.21
C GLN A 487 -8.74 -12.01 21.90
N GLU A 488 -8.74 -12.43 20.64
CA GLU A 488 -9.42 -13.65 20.19
C GLU A 488 -8.93 -14.93 20.88
N VAL A 489 -7.64 -15.01 21.25
CA VAL A 489 -7.06 -16.24 21.85
C VAL A 489 -7.79 -16.69 23.13
N ASN A 490 -8.35 -15.74 23.89
CA ASN A 490 -9.01 -16.03 25.16
C ASN A 490 -10.51 -16.33 25.01
N GLU A 491 -11.04 -16.22 23.80
CA GLU A 491 -12.47 -16.36 23.52
C GLU A 491 -12.82 -17.77 23.02
N VAL A 492 -14.10 -18.14 23.15
CA VAL A 492 -14.65 -19.39 22.64
C VAL A 492 -15.68 -19.05 21.57
N ILE A 493 -15.29 -19.23 20.31
CA ILE A 493 -16.01 -18.67 19.16
C ILE A 493 -16.73 -19.76 18.38
N ALA A 494 -18.06 -19.70 18.35
CA ALA A 494 -18.88 -20.58 17.54
C ALA A 494 -18.86 -20.17 16.05
N ASP A 495 -19.04 -21.16 15.18
CA ASP A 495 -19.19 -20.93 13.73
C ASP A 495 -20.52 -20.23 13.41
N ALA A 496 -20.54 -19.45 12.32
CA ALA A 496 -21.73 -18.71 11.89
C ALA A 496 -22.90 -19.65 11.53
N GLY A 497 -22.61 -20.90 11.16
CA GLY A 497 -23.61 -21.89 10.76
C GLY A 497 -24.33 -22.58 11.92
N VAL A 498 -24.06 -22.19 13.17
CA VAL A 498 -24.74 -22.78 14.33
C VAL A 498 -26.22 -22.40 14.34
N LYS A 499 -27.07 -23.41 14.55
CA LYS A 499 -28.53 -23.23 14.56
C LYS A 499 -29.01 -22.53 15.82
N LEU A 500 -29.73 -21.43 15.64
CA LEU A 500 -30.40 -20.69 16.70
C LEU A 500 -31.88 -21.08 16.81
N ASP A 501 -32.48 -20.87 17.98
CA ASP A 501 -33.93 -20.91 18.19
C ASP A 501 -34.59 -19.57 17.86
N GLU A 502 -35.92 -19.47 17.99
CA GLU A 502 -36.70 -18.24 17.71
C GLU A 502 -36.34 -17.08 18.66
N ASN A 503 -35.66 -17.36 19.78
CA ASN A 503 -35.23 -16.39 20.77
C ASN A 503 -33.71 -16.15 20.72
N ASN A 504 -33.05 -16.46 19.59
CA ASN A 504 -31.59 -16.32 19.39
C ASN A 504 -30.71 -17.12 20.37
N ASN A 505 -31.22 -18.19 20.99
CA ASN A 505 -30.39 -19.10 21.79
C ASN A 505 -29.80 -20.21 20.94
N LEU A 506 -28.62 -20.69 21.33
CA LEU A 506 -27.99 -21.85 20.72
C LEU A 506 -28.86 -23.10 20.91
N LYS A 507 -29.36 -23.66 19.81
CA LYS A 507 -30.32 -24.79 19.85
C LYS A 507 -29.72 -26.09 20.36
N SER A 508 -28.43 -26.31 20.08
CA SER A 508 -27.72 -27.53 20.50
C SER A 508 -27.02 -27.31 21.84
N PRO A 509 -27.07 -28.26 22.78
CA PRO A 509 -26.38 -28.14 24.06
C PRO A 509 -24.85 -28.17 23.90
N ARG A 510 -24.36 -28.81 22.83
CA ARG A 510 -22.95 -28.79 22.44
C ARG A 510 -22.80 -28.29 21.03
N VAL A 511 -21.87 -27.36 20.83
CA VAL A 511 -21.64 -26.68 19.55
C VAL A 511 -20.18 -26.79 19.14
N SER A 512 -19.94 -26.72 17.83
CA SER A 512 -18.58 -26.64 17.29
C SER A 512 -18.09 -25.21 17.49
N ALA A 513 -16.91 -25.05 18.08
CA ALA A 513 -16.31 -23.76 18.34
C ALA A 513 -14.80 -23.82 18.18
N ARG A 514 -14.18 -22.64 18.09
CA ARG A 514 -12.73 -22.46 18.19
C ARG A 514 -12.41 -22.03 19.62
N LYS A 515 -11.59 -22.81 20.32
CA LYS A 515 -11.12 -22.54 21.69
C LYS A 515 -9.59 -22.58 21.66
N PHE A 516 -8.94 -21.51 22.11
CA PHE A 516 -7.49 -21.33 21.96
C PHE A 516 -7.01 -21.50 20.51
N LEU A 517 -7.77 -20.93 19.56
CA LEU A 517 -7.54 -21.04 18.11
C LEU A 517 -7.59 -22.46 17.52
N GLN A 518 -8.02 -23.46 18.30
CA GLN A 518 -8.15 -24.84 17.86
C GLN A 518 -9.61 -25.27 17.75
N PRO A 519 -9.96 -26.12 16.78
CA PRO A 519 -11.31 -26.65 16.66
C PRO A 519 -11.65 -27.57 17.85
N ALA A 520 -12.76 -27.29 18.53
CA ALA A 520 -13.23 -28.04 19.69
C ALA A 520 -14.76 -28.17 19.69
N ARG A 521 -15.29 -29.11 20.49
CA ARG A 521 -16.72 -29.15 20.85
C ARG A 521 -16.91 -28.70 22.29
N VAL A 522 -17.62 -27.61 22.47
CA VAL A 522 -17.85 -26.97 23.78
C VAL A 522 -19.34 -27.00 24.13
N ASP A 523 -19.65 -26.79 25.40
CA ASP A 523 -21.03 -26.58 25.84
C ASP A 523 -21.51 -25.19 25.41
N ALA A 524 -22.80 -25.05 25.10
CA ALA A 524 -23.38 -23.79 24.62
C ALA A 524 -23.18 -22.62 25.60
N SER A 525 -23.08 -22.91 26.90
CA SER A 525 -22.81 -21.92 27.95
C SER A 525 -21.36 -21.43 27.98
N GLU A 526 -20.41 -22.16 27.38
CA GLU A 526 -19.01 -21.73 27.28
C GLU A 526 -18.76 -20.77 26.11
N VAL A 527 -19.69 -20.70 25.14
CA VAL A 527 -19.54 -19.84 23.97
C VAL A 527 -19.64 -18.38 24.38
N THR A 528 -18.62 -17.62 24.04
CA THR A 528 -18.56 -16.18 24.32
C THR A 528 -18.89 -15.35 23.09
N LEU A 529 -18.61 -15.87 21.89
CA LEU A 529 -18.80 -15.17 20.62
C LEU A 529 -19.29 -16.11 19.51
N ILE A 530 -19.89 -15.55 18.47
CA ILE A 530 -20.19 -16.23 17.21
C ILE A 530 -19.70 -15.39 16.03
N ASP A 531 -19.25 -16.07 14.98
CA ASP A 531 -18.85 -15.46 13.72
C ASP A 531 -19.96 -14.55 13.14
N ALA A 532 -19.60 -13.34 12.70
CA ALA A 532 -20.58 -12.36 12.22
C ALA A 532 -21.07 -12.63 10.78
N SER A 533 -20.29 -13.38 10.00
CA SER A 533 -20.68 -13.85 8.67
C SER A 533 -19.85 -15.04 8.23
N HIS A 534 -20.44 -15.97 7.48
CA HIS A 534 -19.72 -17.05 6.81
C HIS A 534 -18.67 -16.56 5.80
N LYS A 535 -18.87 -15.37 5.21
CA LYS A 535 -17.97 -14.79 4.20
C LYS A 535 -16.74 -14.11 4.82
N GLN A 536 -16.66 -13.99 6.14
CA GLN A 536 -15.60 -13.23 6.81
C GLN A 536 -14.19 -13.76 6.57
N ILE A 537 -14.03 -15.05 6.24
CA ILE A 537 -12.73 -15.66 5.95
C ILE A 537 -12.19 -15.38 4.55
N LEU A 538 -13.06 -14.88 3.65
CA LEU A 538 -12.75 -14.66 2.25
C LEU A 538 -12.39 -13.21 1.99
N GLY A 539 -11.56 -12.98 0.97
CA GLY A 539 -11.26 -11.67 0.42
C GLY A 539 -12.25 -11.30 -0.68
N SER A 540 -12.07 -10.12 -1.27
CA SER A 540 -13.00 -9.55 -2.25
C SER A 540 -13.14 -10.39 -3.53
N THR A 541 -12.06 -11.02 -4.03
CA THR A 541 -12.13 -11.88 -5.23
C THR A 541 -12.61 -13.29 -4.91
N ALA A 542 -12.19 -13.85 -3.77
CA ALA A 542 -12.61 -15.19 -3.38
C ALA A 542 -14.11 -15.23 -3.04
N SER A 543 -14.64 -14.17 -2.44
CA SER A 543 -16.07 -14.06 -2.11
C SER A 543 -16.99 -13.93 -3.33
N LEU A 544 -16.45 -13.65 -4.52
CA LEU A 544 -17.19 -13.64 -5.79
C LEU A 544 -17.37 -15.04 -6.41
N VAL A 545 -16.69 -16.06 -5.89
CA VAL A 545 -16.79 -17.43 -6.44
C VAL A 545 -18.05 -18.12 -5.89
N PRO A 546 -19.07 -18.41 -6.72
CA PRO A 546 -20.23 -19.15 -6.27
C PRO A 546 -19.85 -20.59 -5.92
N PHE A 547 -20.51 -21.16 -4.90
CA PHE A 547 -20.26 -22.52 -4.41
C PHE A 547 -18.79 -22.80 -4.03
N ILE A 548 -18.07 -21.78 -3.54
CA ILE A 548 -16.65 -21.89 -3.20
C ILE A 548 -16.38 -23.01 -2.18
N GLU A 549 -17.33 -23.31 -1.30
CA GLU A 549 -17.25 -24.39 -0.32
C GLU A 549 -17.21 -25.80 -0.93
N LYS A 550 -17.56 -25.93 -2.21
CA LYS A 550 -17.45 -27.18 -2.98
C LYS A 550 -16.17 -27.27 -3.80
N ASN A 551 -15.42 -26.17 -3.88
CA ASN A 551 -14.19 -26.09 -4.66
C ASN A 551 -12.98 -26.43 -3.80
N ARG A 552 -11.97 -27.03 -4.42
CA ARG A 552 -10.65 -27.12 -3.77
C ARG A 552 -10.03 -25.72 -3.69
N VAL A 553 -9.29 -25.46 -2.60
CA VAL A 553 -8.69 -24.15 -2.33
C VAL A 553 -7.74 -23.71 -3.45
N ASP A 554 -6.93 -24.62 -4.00
CA ASP A 554 -6.02 -24.32 -5.11
C ASP A 554 -6.76 -23.88 -6.38
N ARG A 555 -7.92 -24.48 -6.68
CA ARG A 555 -8.75 -24.07 -7.82
C ARG A 555 -9.50 -22.76 -7.55
N ALA A 556 -9.95 -22.54 -6.33
CA ALA A 556 -10.53 -21.26 -5.93
C ALA A 556 -9.51 -20.11 -6.01
N LEU A 557 -8.24 -20.39 -5.66
CA LEU A 557 -7.13 -19.46 -5.80
C LEU A 557 -6.91 -19.09 -7.27
N THR A 558 -6.79 -20.09 -8.16
CA THR A 558 -6.63 -19.83 -9.59
C THR A 558 -7.82 -19.06 -10.18
N GLY A 559 -9.06 -19.44 -9.81
CA GLY A 559 -10.26 -18.71 -10.24
C GLY A 559 -10.29 -17.25 -9.75
N SER A 560 -9.89 -17.00 -8.50
CA SER A 560 -9.77 -15.65 -7.93
C SER A 560 -8.70 -14.82 -8.65
N ASN A 561 -7.58 -15.45 -9.03
CA ASN A 561 -6.54 -14.81 -9.82
C ASN A 561 -7.02 -14.45 -11.24
N MET A 562 -7.73 -15.37 -11.90
CA MET A 562 -8.26 -15.18 -13.25
C MET A 562 -9.33 -14.07 -13.30
N GLN A 563 -10.16 -13.92 -12.26
CA GLN A 563 -11.11 -12.80 -12.17
C GLN A 563 -10.45 -11.43 -12.29
N ARG A 564 -9.24 -11.25 -11.72
CA ARG A 564 -8.48 -10.00 -11.84
C ARG A 564 -7.90 -9.76 -13.24
N GLN A 565 -7.85 -10.80 -14.07
CA GLN A 565 -7.33 -10.74 -15.44
C GLN A 565 -8.46 -10.59 -16.47
N ALA A 566 -9.72 -10.66 -16.05
CA ALA A 566 -10.86 -10.54 -16.94
C ALA A 566 -10.86 -9.19 -17.67
N VAL A 567 -10.98 -9.22 -19.00
CA VAL A 567 -10.89 -8.02 -19.83
C VAL A 567 -12.27 -7.36 -19.94
N PRO A 568 -12.37 -6.02 -19.85
CA PRO A 568 -13.63 -5.32 -20.05
C PRO A 568 -14.20 -5.56 -21.45
N LEU A 569 -15.42 -6.09 -21.48
CA LEU A 569 -16.17 -6.32 -22.72
C LEU A 569 -16.90 -5.05 -23.17
N LEU A 570 -17.20 -4.95 -24.46
CA LEU A 570 -18.03 -3.88 -25.02
C LEU A 570 -19.43 -3.85 -24.39
N GLN A 571 -19.98 -5.02 -24.09
CA GLN A 571 -21.28 -5.20 -23.47
C GLN A 571 -21.16 -6.17 -22.29
N PRO A 572 -20.75 -5.72 -21.09
CA PRO A 572 -20.72 -6.60 -19.93
C PRO A 572 -22.14 -7.05 -19.53
N GLN A 573 -22.25 -8.18 -18.85
CA GLN A 573 -23.52 -8.69 -18.31
C GLN A 573 -23.31 -9.18 -16.88
N SER A 574 -24.21 -8.80 -15.97
CA SER A 574 -24.21 -9.30 -14.59
C SER A 574 -24.48 -10.81 -14.58
N PRO A 575 -23.74 -11.57 -13.76
CA PRO A 575 -23.85 -13.03 -13.80
C PRO A 575 -25.21 -13.50 -13.30
N THR A 576 -25.81 -14.43 -14.03
CA THR A 576 -27.07 -15.08 -13.63
C THR A 576 -26.96 -15.73 -12.25
N VAL A 577 -25.82 -16.36 -11.95
CA VAL A 577 -25.51 -16.93 -10.64
C VAL A 577 -24.42 -16.08 -9.98
N GLY A 578 -24.79 -15.35 -8.93
CA GLY A 578 -23.87 -14.52 -8.15
C GLY A 578 -23.88 -14.87 -6.67
N THR A 579 -23.08 -14.13 -5.91
CA THR A 579 -22.84 -14.34 -4.48
C THR A 579 -23.46 -13.25 -3.61
N GLY A 580 -23.86 -12.12 -4.20
CA GLY A 580 -24.43 -10.95 -3.54
C GLY A 580 -23.41 -9.88 -3.19
N ILE A 581 -22.11 -10.14 -3.32
CA ILE A 581 -21.07 -9.13 -3.04
C ILE A 581 -20.74 -8.25 -4.26
N GLU A 582 -21.26 -8.61 -5.44
CA GLU A 582 -20.96 -7.93 -6.71
C GLU A 582 -21.31 -6.43 -6.65
N ALA A 583 -22.43 -6.08 -6.01
CA ALA A 583 -22.87 -4.70 -5.82
C ALA A 583 -21.98 -3.92 -4.83
N ASN A 584 -21.54 -4.56 -3.73
CA ASN A 584 -20.61 -3.94 -2.78
C ASN A 584 -19.26 -3.67 -3.44
N ILE A 585 -18.75 -4.62 -4.20
CA ILE A 585 -17.50 -4.48 -4.94
C ILE A 585 -17.61 -3.40 -6.01
N ALA A 586 -18.72 -3.34 -6.75
CA ALA A 586 -18.95 -2.29 -7.73
C ALA A 586 -18.95 -0.89 -7.07
N ARG A 587 -19.64 -0.75 -5.93
CA ARG A 587 -19.75 0.49 -5.15
C ARG A 587 -18.41 0.99 -4.61
N ASP A 588 -17.60 0.08 -4.08
CA ASP A 588 -16.28 0.42 -3.52
C ASP A 588 -15.17 0.38 -4.57
N SER A 589 -15.50 0.00 -5.81
CA SER A 589 -14.63 0.20 -6.97
C SER A 589 -14.70 1.64 -7.45
N SER A 590 -13.73 2.03 -8.27
CA SER A 590 -13.70 3.37 -8.85
C SER A 590 -14.54 3.54 -10.11
N GLN A 591 -15.44 2.59 -10.39
CA GLN A 591 -16.19 2.53 -11.64
C GLN A 591 -17.66 2.92 -11.48
N LEU A 592 -18.10 3.30 -10.29
CA LEU A 592 -19.43 3.86 -10.07
C LEU A 592 -19.34 5.32 -9.63
N VAL A 593 -20.17 6.17 -10.24
CA VAL A 593 -20.45 7.52 -9.73
C VAL A 593 -21.88 7.52 -9.21
N VAL A 594 -22.03 7.90 -7.94
CA VAL A 594 -23.30 7.91 -7.23
C VAL A 594 -23.74 9.32 -6.89
N ALA A 595 -25.04 9.52 -6.68
CA ALA A 595 -25.61 10.79 -6.23
C ALA A 595 -25.15 11.11 -4.80
N GLU A 596 -24.71 12.34 -4.57
CA GLU A 596 -24.15 12.77 -3.27
C GLU A 596 -25.23 13.10 -2.23
N ALA A 597 -26.40 13.48 -2.71
CA ALA A 597 -27.58 13.84 -1.94
C ALA A 597 -28.85 13.51 -2.73
N ASP A 598 -30.01 13.73 -2.11
CA ASP A 598 -31.28 13.64 -2.82
C ASP A 598 -31.42 14.82 -3.79
N GLY A 599 -31.86 14.58 -5.02
CA GLY A 599 -31.95 15.61 -6.05
C GLY A 599 -32.69 15.20 -7.30
N GLU A 600 -32.78 16.14 -8.25
CA GLU A 600 -33.42 15.94 -9.55
C GLU A 600 -32.40 16.03 -10.68
N VAL A 601 -32.40 15.05 -11.60
CA VAL A 601 -31.55 15.06 -12.78
C VAL A 601 -32.08 16.05 -13.81
N ILE A 602 -31.41 17.19 -13.96
CA ILE A 602 -31.83 18.23 -14.91
C ILE A 602 -31.29 18.00 -16.32
N ARG A 603 -30.17 17.28 -16.44
CA ARG A 603 -29.51 16.93 -17.70
C ARG A 603 -28.84 15.56 -17.57
N ALA A 604 -29.01 14.73 -18.59
CA ALA A 604 -28.34 13.44 -18.73
C ALA A 604 -28.05 13.22 -20.21
N ASP A 605 -26.79 13.33 -20.62
CA ASP A 605 -26.34 13.08 -21.98
C ASP A 605 -25.12 12.14 -22.01
N GLY A 606 -24.54 11.91 -23.18
CA GLY A 606 -23.38 11.04 -23.31
C GLY A 606 -22.17 11.51 -22.51
N ASP A 607 -21.94 12.83 -22.41
CA ASP A 607 -20.70 13.43 -21.93
C ASP A 607 -20.79 13.89 -20.46
N SER A 608 -21.99 14.19 -19.97
CA SER A 608 -22.22 14.74 -18.63
C SER A 608 -23.62 14.52 -18.07
N ILE A 609 -23.70 14.52 -16.74
CA ILE A 609 -24.95 14.54 -15.97
C ILE A 609 -24.94 15.78 -15.09
N GLU A 610 -26.06 16.49 -15.02
CA GLU A 610 -26.25 17.58 -14.08
C GLU A 610 -27.40 17.23 -13.14
N VAL A 611 -27.12 17.24 -11.83
CA VAL A 611 -28.10 16.96 -10.77
C VAL A 611 -28.30 18.23 -9.96
N LYS A 612 -29.56 18.61 -9.78
CA LYS A 612 -29.96 19.72 -8.91
C LYS A 612 -30.21 19.16 -7.51
N TYR A 613 -29.28 19.44 -6.62
CA TYR A 613 -29.38 19.19 -5.18
C TYR A 613 -29.96 20.42 -4.46
N ALA A 614 -30.10 20.32 -3.14
CA ALA A 614 -30.57 21.42 -2.30
C ALA A 614 -29.60 22.62 -2.24
N ASP A 615 -28.30 22.36 -2.36
CA ASP A 615 -27.20 23.34 -2.26
C ASP A 615 -26.79 23.94 -3.63
N GLY A 616 -27.22 23.34 -4.74
CA GLY A 616 -26.95 23.84 -6.07
C GLY A 616 -27.07 22.79 -7.16
N VAL A 617 -26.61 23.13 -8.35
CA VAL A 617 -26.48 22.18 -9.48
C VAL A 617 -25.04 21.67 -9.51
N LYS A 618 -24.88 20.36 -9.49
CA LYS A 618 -23.57 19.71 -9.62
C LYS A 618 -23.49 18.96 -10.95
N LYS A 619 -22.35 19.11 -11.62
CA LYS A 619 -22.04 18.45 -12.90
C LYS A 619 -21.09 17.28 -12.68
N TYR A 620 -21.39 16.16 -13.32
CA TYR A 620 -20.59 14.94 -13.36
C TYR A 620 -20.19 14.67 -14.81
N ASP A 621 -18.88 14.70 -15.10
CA ASP A 621 -18.36 14.46 -16.44
C ASP A 621 -18.04 12.97 -16.63
N LEU A 622 -18.39 12.41 -17.80
CA LEU A 622 -18.12 11.03 -18.14
C LEU A 622 -16.71 10.85 -18.74
N ILE A 623 -16.16 9.66 -18.49
CA ILE A 623 -14.91 9.20 -19.08
C ILE A 623 -15.22 8.34 -20.31
N HIS A 624 -14.76 8.76 -21.49
CA HIS A 624 -14.90 8.01 -22.74
C HIS A 624 -13.57 7.52 -23.28
N PHE A 625 -13.54 6.24 -23.65
CA PHE A 625 -12.42 5.59 -24.36
C PHE A 625 -11.03 5.99 -23.85
N THR A 626 -10.88 6.05 -22.53
CA THR A 626 -9.61 6.39 -21.89
C THR A 626 -8.79 5.13 -21.71
N LYS A 627 -7.49 5.24 -21.97
CA LYS A 627 -6.54 4.14 -21.78
C LYS A 627 -6.32 3.91 -20.27
N SER A 628 -6.40 2.65 -19.82
CA SER A 628 -5.89 2.23 -18.50
C SER A 628 -4.40 1.91 -18.53
N ASN A 629 -3.78 1.75 -17.35
CA ASN A 629 -2.37 1.33 -17.23
C ASN A 629 -2.06 0.02 -17.98
N ASP A 630 -3.05 -0.87 -18.11
CA ASP A 630 -2.94 -2.21 -18.74
C ASP A 630 -3.43 -2.23 -20.21
N ASP A 631 -3.40 -1.08 -20.88
CA ASP A 631 -3.86 -0.89 -22.28
C ASP A 631 -5.35 -1.26 -22.50
N ARG A 632 -6.18 -1.22 -21.44
CA ARG A 632 -7.62 -1.48 -21.53
C ARG A 632 -8.40 -0.19 -21.74
N CYS A 633 -9.64 -0.35 -22.20
CA CYS A 633 -10.56 0.75 -22.41
C CYS A 633 -11.40 1.00 -21.16
N ILE A 634 -11.25 2.18 -20.57
CA ILE A 634 -12.15 2.72 -19.56
C ILE A 634 -13.20 3.54 -20.31
N ASN A 635 -14.44 3.08 -20.27
CA ASN A 635 -15.57 3.79 -20.85
C ASN A 635 -16.75 3.77 -19.87
N GLN A 636 -17.30 4.94 -19.63
CA GLN A 636 -18.45 5.16 -18.77
C GLN A 636 -19.73 5.34 -19.59
N LYS A 637 -20.85 5.03 -18.94
CA LYS A 637 -22.21 5.09 -19.49
C LYS A 637 -23.17 5.66 -18.46
N VAL A 638 -24.04 6.55 -18.91
CA VAL A 638 -25.11 7.14 -18.09
C VAL A 638 -26.18 6.11 -17.78
N ARG A 639 -26.72 6.17 -16.55
CA ARG A 639 -27.76 5.27 -16.06
C ARG A 639 -29.09 5.93 -15.72
N VAL A 640 -29.07 7.25 -15.51
CA VAL A 640 -30.25 8.04 -15.20
C VAL A 640 -30.79 8.79 -16.41
N GLN A 641 -32.04 9.22 -16.33
CA GLN A 641 -32.69 10.03 -17.35
C GLN A 641 -33.00 11.43 -16.83
N ARG A 642 -33.16 12.37 -17.76
CA ARG A 642 -33.61 13.73 -17.43
C ARG A 642 -35.00 13.70 -16.78
N GLY A 643 -35.16 14.40 -15.66
CA GLY A 643 -36.38 14.47 -14.86
C GLY A 643 -36.50 13.38 -13.80
N GLU A 644 -35.53 12.46 -13.71
CA GLU A 644 -35.50 11.42 -12.68
C GLU A 644 -35.13 12.01 -11.32
N GLN A 645 -35.83 11.55 -10.28
CA GLN A 645 -35.51 11.87 -8.88
C GLN A 645 -34.53 10.82 -8.38
N VAL A 646 -33.40 11.25 -7.84
CA VAL A 646 -32.34 10.38 -7.32
C VAL A 646 -32.23 10.58 -5.82
N ALA A 647 -32.07 9.49 -5.09
CA ALA A 647 -31.72 9.50 -3.68
C ALA A 647 -30.20 9.47 -3.51
N LYS A 648 -29.71 9.91 -2.35
CA LYS A 648 -28.30 9.76 -1.98
C LYS A 648 -27.83 8.31 -2.15
N GLY A 649 -26.80 8.11 -2.95
CA GLY A 649 -26.22 6.80 -3.23
C GLY A 649 -26.75 6.11 -4.49
N ASP A 650 -27.75 6.68 -5.17
CA ASP A 650 -28.24 6.15 -6.44
C ASP A 650 -27.17 6.27 -7.53
N ILE A 651 -27.11 5.29 -8.43
CA ILE A 651 -26.06 5.19 -9.45
C ILE A 651 -26.39 6.12 -10.62
N LEU A 652 -25.49 7.08 -10.86
CA LEU A 652 -25.59 8.02 -11.98
C LEU A 652 -24.84 7.50 -13.22
N ILE A 653 -23.63 6.98 -13.00
CA ILE A 653 -22.70 6.57 -14.07
C ILE A 653 -22.12 5.19 -13.74
N GLU A 654 -22.11 4.30 -14.74
CA GLU A 654 -21.44 3.00 -14.70
C GLU A 654 -20.18 3.01 -15.58
N GLY A 655 -19.08 2.49 -15.06
CA GLY A 655 -17.81 2.34 -15.76
C GLY A 655 -17.61 0.97 -16.40
N MET A 656 -16.34 0.65 -16.62
CA MET A 656 -15.96 -0.60 -17.28
C MET A 656 -16.30 -1.83 -16.42
N SER A 657 -16.73 -2.92 -17.07
CA SER A 657 -17.07 -4.19 -16.38
C SER A 657 -18.09 -4.07 -15.25
N ILE A 658 -19.00 -3.09 -15.34
CA ILE A 658 -20.16 -2.95 -14.46
C ILE A 658 -21.44 -3.06 -15.30
N ALA A 659 -22.45 -3.74 -14.79
CA ALA A 659 -23.78 -3.76 -15.37
C ALA A 659 -24.83 -3.75 -14.25
N ASP A 660 -25.81 -2.86 -14.37
CA ASP A 660 -26.94 -2.74 -13.44
C ASP A 660 -26.49 -2.59 -11.97
N GLY A 661 -25.43 -1.81 -11.75
CA GLY A 661 -24.82 -1.57 -10.44
C GLY A 661 -24.02 -2.73 -9.84
N GLU A 662 -23.79 -3.80 -10.60
CA GLU A 662 -23.04 -4.97 -10.17
C GLU A 662 -21.77 -5.19 -10.99
N LEU A 663 -20.77 -5.82 -10.37
CA LEU A 663 -19.59 -6.29 -11.09
C LEU A 663 -19.98 -7.31 -12.18
N ALA A 664 -19.56 -7.05 -13.41
CA ALA A 664 -19.89 -7.81 -14.60
C ALA A 664 -18.63 -8.06 -15.45
N LEU A 665 -17.89 -9.11 -15.09
CA LEU A 665 -16.58 -9.44 -15.70
C LEU A 665 -16.69 -10.20 -17.03
N GLY A 666 -17.90 -10.60 -17.46
CA GLY A 666 -18.07 -11.48 -18.60
C GLY A 666 -19.50 -11.55 -19.13
N LYS A 667 -19.86 -12.72 -19.65
CA LYS A 667 -21.17 -13.06 -20.24
C LYS A 667 -21.63 -14.42 -19.78
N ASP A 668 -22.95 -14.59 -19.63
CA ASP A 668 -23.56 -15.90 -19.44
C ASP A 668 -23.63 -16.64 -20.78
N LEU A 669 -23.08 -17.85 -20.83
CA LEU A 669 -23.03 -18.68 -22.03
C LEU A 669 -23.73 -20.02 -21.80
N LEU A 670 -24.36 -20.56 -22.84
CA LEU A 670 -24.86 -21.93 -22.82
C LEU A 670 -23.70 -22.91 -23.05
N VAL A 671 -23.44 -23.76 -22.07
CA VAL A 671 -22.32 -24.72 -22.07
C VAL A 671 -22.85 -26.16 -22.09
N ALA A 672 -22.19 -27.02 -22.85
CA ALA A 672 -22.44 -28.47 -22.88
C ALA A 672 -21.18 -29.23 -22.44
N PHE A 673 -21.33 -30.17 -21.50
CA PHE A 673 -20.25 -31.03 -21.04
C PHE A 673 -20.19 -32.31 -21.88
N MET A 674 -19.38 -32.30 -22.93
CA MET A 674 -19.15 -33.48 -23.78
C MET A 674 -17.78 -33.40 -24.47
N PRO A 675 -17.11 -34.54 -24.75
CA PRO A 675 -15.99 -34.54 -25.68
C PRO A 675 -16.49 -34.20 -27.09
N TRP A 676 -15.79 -33.34 -27.81
CA TRP A 676 -16.20 -32.88 -29.13
C TRP A 676 -15.04 -32.94 -30.13
N GLY A 677 -14.99 -34.02 -30.92
CA GLY A 677 -14.04 -34.16 -32.04
C GLY A 677 -12.56 -34.08 -31.68
N GLY A 678 -12.20 -34.19 -30.39
CA GLY A 678 -10.83 -33.98 -29.89
C GLY A 678 -10.40 -32.51 -29.76
N TYR A 679 -11.26 -31.56 -30.12
CA TYR A 679 -10.93 -30.12 -30.05
C TYR A 679 -10.91 -29.57 -28.62
N ASN A 680 -11.62 -30.21 -27.69
CA ASN A 680 -11.62 -29.87 -26.27
C ASN A 680 -10.78 -30.83 -25.41
N MET A 681 -9.65 -31.28 -25.96
CA MET A 681 -8.68 -32.11 -25.23
C MET A 681 -7.88 -31.26 -24.24
N GLU A 682 -7.59 -31.80 -23.05
CA GLU A 682 -6.70 -31.20 -22.03
C GLU A 682 -6.96 -29.71 -21.78
N ASP A 683 -8.16 -29.39 -21.26
CA ASP A 683 -8.65 -28.06 -20.89
C ASP A 683 -8.93 -27.08 -22.06
N ALA A 684 -8.77 -27.50 -23.31
CA ALA A 684 -9.17 -26.70 -24.46
C ALA A 684 -10.70 -26.50 -24.52
N ILE A 685 -11.14 -25.32 -24.99
CA ILE A 685 -12.56 -24.95 -25.08
C ILE A 685 -12.93 -24.72 -26.55
N VAL A 686 -14.07 -25.27 -26.96
CA VAL A 686 -14.67 -25.01 -28.28
C VAL A 686 -15.77 -23.98 -28.12
N ILE A 687 -15.71 -22.92 -28.91
CA ILE A 687 -16.70 -21.84 -28.90
C ILE A 687 -17.50 -21.81 -30.21
N SER A 688 -18.75 -21.33 -30.11
CA SER A 688 -19.58 -21.11 -31.30
C SER A 688 -19.11 -19.87 -32.05
N ARG A 689 -19.10 -19.93 -33.39
CA ARG A 689 -18.85 -18.78 -34.26
C ARG A 689 -19.78 -17.60 -33.97
N ARG A 690 -20.99 -17.88 -33.47
CA ARG A 690 -21.97 -16.85 -33.09
C ARG A 690 -21.40 -15.81 -32.13
N LEU A 691 -20.50 -16.19 -31.22
CA LEU A 691 -19.89 -15.25 -30.27
C LEU A 691 -19.02 -14.18 -30.94
N VAL A 692 -18.48 -14.48 -32.13
CA VAL A 692 -17.70 -13.55 -32.96
C VAL A 692 -18.61 -12.66 -33.80
N GLU A 693 -19.69 -13.24 -34.35
CA GLU A 693 -20.68 -12.54 -35.18
C GLU A 693 -21.47 -11.50 -34.36
N ASP A 694 -21.87 -11.87 -33.15
CA ASP A 694 -22.67 -11.03 -32.23
C ASP A 694 -21.81 -10.08 -31.38
N ASP A 695 -20.48 -10.07 -31.55
CA ASP A 695 -19.54 -9.29 -30.71
C ASP A 695 -19.70 -9.54 -29.19
N THR A 696 -20.09 -10.77 -28.82
CA THR A 696 -20.43 -11.12 -27.43
C THR A 696 -19.22 -11.07 -26.51
N LEU A 697 -18.07 -11.54 -27.00
CA LEU A 697 -16.79 -11.54 -26.30
C LEU A 697 -15.79 -10.62 -27.04
N THR A 698 -16.20 -9.38 -27.25
CA THR A 698 -15.39 -8.36 -27.93
C THR A 698 -14.93 -7.29 -26.93
N SER A 699 -13.65 -6.95 -26.96
CA SER A 699 -13.04 -5.90 -26.11
C SER A 699 -12.42 -4.78 -26.94
N VAL A 700 -12.20 -3.63 -26.30
CA VAL A 700 -11.44 -2.51 -26.88
C VAL A 700 -10.12 -2.40 -26.13
N ASN A 701 -9.02 -2.40 -26.87
CA ASN A 701 -7.68 -2.17 -26.35
C ASN A 701 -7.16 -0.84 -26.90
N ILE A 702 -6.54 -0.02 -26.05
CA ILE A 702 -6.00 1.28 -26.46
C ILE A 702 -4.51 1.29 -26.15
N LYS A 703 -3.70 1.48 -27.19
CA LYS A 703 -2.26 1.60 -27.07
C LYS A 703 -1.84 3.02 -27.40
N ASP A 704 -0.88 3.54 -26.64
CA ASP A 704 -0.24 4.81 -26.94
C ASP A 704 1.14 4.57 -27.59
N TYR A 705 1.50 5.47 -28.48
CA TYR A 705 2.80 5.54 -29.13
C TYR A 705 3.36 6.93 -28.89
N SER A 706 4.46 7.02 -28.15
CA SER A 706 5.09 8.29 -27.81
C SER A 706 6.37 8.52 -28.62
N VAL A 707 6.48 9.69 -29.23
CA VAL A 707 7.63 10.13 -30.04
C VAL A 707 8.18 11.41 -29.44
N GLU A 708 9.46 11.41 -29.09
CA GLU A 708 10.15 12.63 -28.65
C GLU A 708 10.96 13.20 -29.83
N VAL A 709 10.82 14.52 -30.03
CA VAL A 709 11.59 15.33 -30.98
C VAL A 709 12.71 16.00 -30.20
N ARG A 710 13.95 15.67 -30.52
CA ARG A 710 15.12 16.08 -29.74
C ARG A 710 16.01 17.04 -30.48
N GLU A 711 16.72 17.84 -29.70
CA GLU A 711 17.84 18.62 -30.21
C GLU A 711 19.09 17.73 -30.27
N THR A 712 19.69 17.62 -31.46
CA THR A 712 20.92 16.84 -31.67
C THR A 712 22.10 17.77 -31.96
N LYS A 713 23.32 17.24 -31.86
CA LYS A 713 24.54 18.01 -32.18
C LYS A 713 24.60 18.52 -33.62
N LEU A 714 23.90 17.86 -34.54
CA LEU A 714 23.88 18.16 -35.97
C LEU A 714 22.70 19.04 -36.39
N GLY A 715 21.85 19.43 -35.42
CA GLY A 715 20.60 20.15 -35.65
C GLY A 715 19.42 19.48 -34.94
N PRO A 716 18.27 20.17 -34.85
CA PRO A 716 17.07 19.60 -34.28
C PRO A 716 16.49 18.49 -35.18
N GLU A 717 15.89 17.48 -34.57
CA GLU A 717 14.98 16.59 -35.28
C GLU A 717 13.74 17.38 -35.71
N ILE A 718 13.18 17.04 -36.88
CA ILE A 718 12.03 17.75 -37.45
C ILE A 718 10.91 16.74 -37.70
N VAL A 719 9.69 17.13 -37.32
CA VAL A 719 8.47 16.40 -37.67
C VAL A 719 7.96 16.98 -38.98
N THR A 720 7.77 16.12 -39.99
CA THR A 720 7.34 16.55 -41.31
C THR A 720 6.77 15.38 -42.11
N ARG A 721 5.87 15.70 -43.04
CA ARG A 721 5.38 14.77 -44.06
C ARG A 721 6.42 14.48 -45.15
N ASP A 722 7.40 15.36 -45.36
CA ASP A 722 8.43 15.21 -46.40
C ASP A 722 9.56 14.26 -45.95
N ILE A 723 9.28 12.96 -46.01
CA ILE A 723 10.17 11.88 -45.56
C ILE A 723 10.89 11.26 -46.76
N PRO A 724 12.24 11.22 -46.79
CA PRO A 724 12.99 10.67 -47.91
C PRO A 724 12.77 9.16 -48.06
N ASN A 725 12.70 8.67 -49.30
CA ASN A 725 12.57 7.25 -49.65
C ASN A 725 11.29 6.56 -49.14
N VAL A 726 10.22 7.32 -48.86
CA VAL A 726 8.92 6.78 -48.45
C VAL A 726 7.88 7.08 -49.53
N SER A 727 7.04 6.09 -49.87
CA SER A 727 5.99 6.25 -50.89
C SER A 727 4.85 7.13 -50.38
N GLU A 728 4.21 7.89 -51.27
CA GLU A 728 3.01 8.69 -50.95
C GLU A 728 1.88 7.85 -50.32
N ASP A 729 1.72 6.59 -50.76
CA ASP A 729 0.74 5.68 -50.16
C ASP A 729 0.99 5.44 -48.66
N SER A 730 2.25 5.38 -48.23
CA SER A 730 2.59 5.23 -46.80
C SER A 730 2.35 6.50 -45.99
N LEU A 731 2.26 7.66 -46.65
CA LEU A 731 2.05 8.97 -46.05
C LEU A 731 0.57 9.39 -46.05
N ARG A 732 -0.33 8.59 -46.64
CA ARG A 732 -1.75 8.92 -46.85
C ARG A 732 -2.52 9.32 -45.59
N HIS A 733 -2.07 8.87 -44.42
CA HIS A 733 -2.72 9.11 -43.14
C HIS A 733 -2.16 10.31 -42.39
N LEU A 734 -1.04 10.89 -42.85
CA LEU A 734 -0.39 12.04 -42.24
C LEU A 734 -1.01 13.36 -42.71
N ASP A 735 -1.16 14.29 -41.79
CA ASP A 735 -1.49 15.68 -42.06
C ASP A 735 -0.29 16.47 -42.65
N GLU A 736 -0.46 17.78 -42.78
CA GLU A 736 0.56 18.68 -43.33
C GLU A 736 1.80 18.77 -42.43
N ASP A 737 1.62 18.62 -41.12
CA ASP A 737 2.71 18.64 -40.13
C ASP A 737 3.47 17.30 -40.07
N GLY A 738 2.93 16.23 -40.69
CA GLY A 738 3.53 14.91 -40.69
C GLY A 738 3.06 14.03 -39.52
N ILE A 739 1.90 14.33 -38.94
CA ILE A 739 1.30 13.58 -37.82
C ILE A 739 0.04 12.87 -38.33
N VAL A 740 -0.20 11.65 -37.85
CA VAL A 740 -1.39 10.90 -38.26
C VAL A 740 -2.69 11.57 -37.81
N GLN A 741 -3.68 11.62 -38.71
CA GLN A 741 -4.98 12.23 -38.42
C GLN A 741 -5.84 11.34 -37.51
N VAL A 742 -6.58 11.96 -36.59
CA VAL A 742 -7.58 11.27 -35.77
C VAL A 742 -8.69 10.72 -36.68
N GLY A 743 -9.05 9.46 -36.47
CA GLY A 743 -10.02 8.74 -37.29
C GLY A 743 -9.40 7.83 -38.35
N SER A 744 -8.12 7.98 -38.66
CA SER A 744 -7.40 7.14 -39.63
C SER A 744 -7.34 5.68 -39.18
N GLU A 745 -7.57 4.76 -40.12
CA GLU A 745 -7.42 3.32 -39.91
C GLU A 745 -6.01 2.90 -40.36
N VAL A 746 -5.16 2.62 -39.36
CA VAL A 746 -3.74 2.31 -39.57
C VAL A 746 -3.50 0.81 -39.52
N ARG A 747 -2.62 0.34 -40.38
CA ARG A 747 -2.16 -1.05 -40.46
C ARG A 747 -0.69 -1.15 -40.09
N ALA A 748 -0.24 -2.37 -39.82
CA ALA A 748 1.17 -2.68 -39.64
C ALA A 748 2.04 -2.03 -40.72
N GLY A 749 3.07 -1.27 -40.31
CA GLY A 749 3.99 -0.56 -41.19
C GLY A 749 3.59 0.87 -41.58
N ASP A 750 2.33 1.27 -41.39
CA ASP A 750 1.88 2.65 -41.66
C ASP A 750 2.64 3.66 -40.77
N VAL A 751 2.90 4.85 -41.29
CA VAL A 751 3.58 5.92 -40.55
C VAL A 751 2.58 6.63 -39.64
N LEU A 752 2.95 6.75 -38.36
CA LEU A 752 2.17 7.44 -37.32
C LEU A 752 2.68 8.88 -37.10
N VAL A 753 4.00 9.06 -37.08
CA VAL A 753 4.65 10.38 -37.03
C VAL A 753 5.83 10.36 -37.98
N GLY A 754 5.79 11.21 -39.00
CA GLY A 754 6.91 11.48 -39.88
C GLY A 754 7.98 12.27 -39.15
N LYS A 755 9.12 11.63 -38.88
CA LYS A 755 10.25 12.25 -38.18
C LYS A 755 11.54 12.06 -38.97
N ILE A 756 12.26 13.16 -39.19
CA ILE A 756 13.56 13.16 -39.84
C ILE A 756 14.64 13.66 -38.88
N THR A 757 15.78 12.96 -38.86
CA THR A 757 16.94 13.33 -38.05
C THR A 757 18.09 13.77 -38.97
N PRO A 758 18.73 14.94 -38.72
CA PRO A 758 19.90 15.37 -39.49
C PRO A 758 21.02 14.32 -39.45
N LYS A 759 21.59 14.01 -40.61
CA LYS A 759 22.73 13.08 -40.75
C LYS A 759 24.00 13.91 -40.95
N GLY A 760 25.08 13.51 -40.28
CA GLY A 760 26.40 14.10 -40.53
C GLY A 760 26.93 13.62 -41.88
N GLU A 761 27.77 14.43 -42.53
CA GLU A 761 28.48 14.01 -43.75
C GLU A 761 29.34 12.77 -43.45
N GLN A 762 28.88 11.60 -43.91
CA GLN A 762 29.69 10.39 -44.00
C GLN A 762 30.24 10.28 -45.42
N GLU A 763 31.45 9.72 -45.56
CA GLU A 763 31.93 9.29 -46.87
C GLU A 763 30.95 8.28 -47.46
N LEU A 764 30.23 8.70 -48.50
CA LEU A 764 29.34 7.83 -49.27
C LEU A 764 30.15 6.68 -49.85
N SER A 765 29.58 5.47 -49.82
CA SER A 765 30.11 4.32 -50.56
C SER A 765 30.18 4.63 -52.06
N SER A 766 31.07 3.95 -52.78
CA SER A 766 31.22 4.11 -54.23
C SER A 766 29.89 3.83 -54.96
N GLU A 767 29.12 2.87 -54.44
CA GLU A 767 27.80 2.46 -54.90
C GLU A 767 26.74 3.55 -54.67
N GLU A 768 26.68 4.17 -53.49
CA GLU A 768 25.76 5.28 -53.20
C GLU A 768 26.10 6.55 -53.99
N ARG A 769 27.38 6.82 -54.24
CA ARG A 769 27.81 7.93 -55.12
C ARG A 769 27.34 7.72 -56.54
N LEU A 770 27.46 6.48 -57.05
CA LEU A 770 26.99 6.13 -58.38
C LEU A 770 25.47 6.25 -58.49
N LEU A 771 24.72 5.76 -57.49
CA LEU A 771 23.26 5.90 -57.45
C LEU A 771 22.82 7.37 -57.45
N ARG A 772 23.46 8.22 -56.64
CA ARG A 772 23.19 9.68 -56.64
C ARG A 772 23.49 10.34 -57.99
N ALA A 773 24.57 9.92 -58.66
CA ALA A 773 24.93 10.44 -59.98
C ALA A 773 23.94 10.02 -61.08
N ILE A 774 23.34 8.82 -60.98
CA ILE A 774 22.37 8.29 -61.94
C ILE A 774 20.99 8.92 -61.73
N PHE A 775 20.50 8.98 -60.49
CA PHE A 775 19.13 9.40 -60.20
C PHE A 775 18.97 10.91 -59.97
N GLY A 776 20.07 11.67 -59.89
CA GLY A 776 20.02 13.12 -59.71
C GLY A 776 19.44 13.56 -58.35
N GLU A 777 19.27 12.63 -57.43
CA GLU A 777 18.71 12.88 -56.11
C GLU A 777 19.73 13.64 -55.26
N LYS A 778 19.49 14.95 -55.11
CA LYS A 778 19.95 15.70 -53.93
C LYS A 778 19.15 15.19 -52.73
N ALA A 779 19.42 13.99 -52.26
CA ALA A 779 18.84 13.51 -51.01
C ALA A 779 19.23 14.53 -49.92
N LYS A 780 18.22 15.17 -49.30
CA LYS A 780 18.43 15.97 -48.09
C LYS A 780 19.24 15.12 -47.11
N ASP A 781 20.26 15.69 -46.46
CA ASP A 781 21.14 14.98 -45.51
C ASP A 781 20.40 14.66 -44.20
N VAL A 782 19.30 13.92 -44.30
CA VAL A 782 18.40 13.57 -43.21
C VAL A 782 18.03 12.10 -43.32
N ARG A 783 17.85 11.46 -42.17
CA ARG A 783 17.48 10.05 -42.05
C ARG A 783 16.04 9.95 -41.58
N ASP A 784 15.27 9.03 -42.18
CA ASP A 784 13.95 8.63 -41.66
C ASP A 784 14.11 7.95 -40.29
N THR A 785 13.53 8.59 -39.26
CA THR A 785 13.42 8.08 -37.88
C THR A 785 11.96 8.11 -37.41
N SER A 786 11.04 8.01 -38.36
CA SER A 786 9.60 8.08 -38.15
C SER A 786 9.07 6.95 -37.26
N GLN A 787 8.03 7.28 -36.49
CA GLN A 787 7.30 6.28 -35.74
C GLN A 787 6.32 5.57 -36.67
N ARG A 788 6.41 4.25 -36.71
CA ARG A 788 5.53 3.39 -37.53
C ARG A 788 4.71 2.47 -36.64
N MET A 789 3.60 1.98 -37.20
CA MET A 789 2.75 1.00 -36.53
C MET A 789 3.46 -0.36 -36.49
N ASN A 790 3.45 -1.02 -35.32
CA ASN A 790 4.13 -2.30 -35.12
C ASN A 790 3.55 -3.41 -36.02
N ASN A 791 4.40 -4.37 -36.42
CA ASN A 791 4.08 -5.42 -37.40
C ASN A 791 2.90 -6.34 -37.02
N ALA A 792 2.54 -6.44 -35.74
CA ALA A 792 1.46 -7.30 -35.24
C ALA A 792 0.16 -6.52 -34.95
N GLY A 793 0.08 -5.25 -35.34
CA GLY A 793 -0.98 -4.34 -34.93
C GLY A 793 -1.71 -3.66 -36.08
N GLY A 794 -2.81 -3.01 -35.71
CA GLY A 794 -3.64 -2.15 -36.53
C GLY A 794 -4.80 -1.64 -35.69
N GLY A 795 -5.45 -0.57 -36.13
CA GLY A 795 -6.55 0.00 -35.39
C GLY A 795 -6.92 1.39 -35.88
N LYS A 796 -7.81 2.04 -35.14
CA LYS A 796 -8.25 3.39 -35.42
C LYS A 796 -7.50 4.36 -34.52
N VAL A 797 -6.94 5.43 -35.10
CA VAL A 797 -6.38 6.53 -34.32
C VAL A 797 -7.53 7.27 -33.63
N VAL A 798 -7.53 7.29 -32.30
CA VAL A 798 -8.60 7.90 -31.48
C VAL A 798 -8.17 9.20 -30.82
N GLY A 799 -6.87 9.46 -30.71
CA GLY A 799 -6.37 10.69 -30.12
C GLY A 799 -4.92 10.95 -30.47
N VAL A 800 -4.57 12.23 -30.55
CA VAL A 800 -3.20 12.72 -30.72
C VAL A 800 -3.01 13.86 -29.73
N LYS A 801 -1.93 13.80 -28.95
CA LYS A 801 -1.54 14.84 -27.99
C LYS A 801 -0.13 15.33 -28.28
N ILE A 802 0.04 16.64 -28.33
CA ILE A 802 1.32 17.29 -28.63
C ILE A 802 1.73 18.12 -27.42
N PHE A 803 2.84 17.73 -26.80
CA PHE A 803 3.49 18.44 -25.72
C PHE A 803 4.61 19.30 -26.28
N SER A 804 4.56 20.60 -26.03
CA SER A 804 5.59 21.57 -26.39
C SER A 804 5.86 22.51 -25.23
N ARG A 805 7.09 23.03 -25.15
CA ARG A 805 7.47 24.04 -24.15
C ARG A 805 6.70 25.35 -24.35
N GLU A 806 6.37 25.67 -25.60
CA GLU A 806 5.58 26.86 -25.95
C GLU A 806 4.19 26.83 -25.34
N ASN A 807 3.59 25.64 -25.24
CA ASN A 807 2.29 25.42 -24.61
C ASN A 807 2.37 25.28 -23.07
N GLY A 808 3.52 25.58 -22.46
CA GLY A 808 3.70 25.51 -21.01
C GLY A 808 3.91 24.10 -20.45
N HIS A 809 4.12 23.09 -21.28
CA HIS A 809 4.37 21.72 -20.82
C HIS A 809 5.81 21.51 -20.36
N GLU A 810 5.96 20.75 -19.27
CA GLU A 810 7.26 20.31 -18.80
C GLU A 810 7.80 19.16 -19.67
N LEU A 811 8.92 19.40 -20.35
CA LEU A 811 9.60 18.41 -21.19
C LEU A 811 11.00 18.11 -20.65
N LYS A 812 11.48 16.88 -20.89
CA LYS A 812 12.85 16.48 -20.53
C LYS A 812 13.88 17.41 -21.18
N ALA A 813 15.05 17.51 -20.56
CA ALA A 813 16.16 18.28 -21.12
C ALA A 813 16.54 17.78 -22.52
N GLY A 814 16.64 18.69 -23.49
CA GLY A 814 16.94 18.37 -24.90
C GLY A 814 15.76 17.85 -25.73
N VAL A 815 14.55 17.72 -25.14
CA VAL A 815 13.32 17.43 -25.89
C VAL A 815 12.61 18.76 -26.21
N LEU A 816 12.37 18.98 -27.50
CA LEU A 816 11.70 20.17 -28.04
C LEU A 816 10.18 19.99 -28.04
N MET A 817 9.73 18.80 -28.45
CA MET A 817 8.33 18.43 -28.57
C MET A 817 8.18 16.93 -28.28
N GLN A 818 7.05 16.52 -27.73
CA GLN A 818 6.67 15.11 -27.59
C GLN A 818 5.27 14.90 -28.15
N ILE A 819 5.10 13.90 -29.00
CA ILE A 819 3.82 13.56 -29.65
C ILE A 819 3.39 12.19 -29.14
N GLN A 820 2.19 12.10 -28.57
CA GLN A 820 1.57 10.86 -28.12
C GLN A 820 0.36 10.55 -29.01
N ILE A 821 0.31 9.34 -29.56
CA ILE A 821 -0.77 8.87 -30.44
C ILE A 821 -1.46 7.69 -29.80
N TYR A 822 -2.78 7.76 -29.68
CA TYR A 822 -3.62 6.71 -29.15
C TYR A 822 -4.29 5.95 -30.28
N VAL A 823 -4.04 4.65 -30.36
CA VAL A 823 -4.62 3.74 -31.35
C VAL A 823 -5.51 2.73 -30.63
N ALA A 824 -6.81 2.75 -30.94
CA ALA A 824 -7.78 1.81 -30.42
C ALA A 824 -7.92 0.61 -31.37
N GLN A 825 -7.89 -0.59 -30.81
CA GLN A 825 -8.10 -1.86 -31.50
C GLN A 825 -9.33 -2.54 -30.94
N LEU A 826 -10.30 -2.82 -31.80
CA LEU A 826 -11.42 -3.72 -31.48
C LEU A 826 -10.93 -5.16 -31.62
N ARG A 827 -10.97 -5.94 -30.54
CA ARG A 827 -10.54 -7.34 -30.53
C ARG A 827 -11.74 -8.24 -30.31
N LYS A 828 -12.09 -8.99 -31.35
CA LYS A 828 -13.04 -10.10 -31.26
C LYS A 828 -12.33 -11.33 -30.71
N ILE A 829 -13.07 -12.20 -30.01
CA ILE A 829 -12.56 -13.50 -29.58
C ILE A 829 -12.01 -14.32 -30.76
N SER A 830 -10.85 -14.92 -30.56
CA SER A 830 -10.10 -15.63 -31.58
C SER A 830 -9.46 -16.92 -31.04
N VAL A 831 -8.90 -17.75 -31.93
CA VAL A 831 -8.26 -19.01 -31.52
C VAL A 831 -6.96 -18.69 -30.78
N GLY A 832 -6.87 -19.16 -29.53
CA GLY A 832 -5.71 -18.96 -28.67
C GLY A 832 -5.92 -17.93 -27.55
N ASP A 833 -7.07 -17.23 -27.55
CA ASP A 833 -7.51 -16.39 -26.43
C ASP A 833 -7.98 -17.19 -25.21
#